data_AF-A0A9E6XZ45-F1
#
_entry.id   AF-A0A9E6XZ45-F1
#
_cell.length_a   1.000
_cell.length_b   1.000
_cell.length_c   1.000
_cell.angle_alpha   90.00
_cell.angle_beta   90.00
_cell.angle_gamma   90.00
#
_symmetry.space_group_name_H-M   'P 1'
#
loop_
_entity.id
_entity.type
_entity.pdbx_description
1 polymer ?
#
loop_
_entity_poly.entity_id
_entity_poly.type
_entity_poly.pdbx_seq_one_letter_code
_entity_poly.pdbx_strand_id
1 'polypeptide(L)'
;MSELLWISVPGGVDGRPLLRVLVVPRLDGGTLAGSGMAAWPSRGLLAGPALSVEWRAGEGSPITAIPVSSGDVTFTHQQDLWAQFFAAETPVGTTAGPVPPPEQPVVQPSSRDAQAISDTFAAPAAVDFGAPDSAPPTTYHAKVQEALATWTPDGADTPAPDPAPPGPPPPPPDFHLTISLLREHPAVLRALGLIFSVRVAPPAGLAQAGQVRIVWPAPDPGLPTIVSPWSMYGTGFLPASRGPEISRGMVTLTPDPAVTGDPGGRWTVTTVDVEGGARKLRDASQLVAAGQAAELAADPAKPLSLPTMRTAGIQLVRVDRHAEFERRRGMALESNARATLDGMVLDAEHLVLGYRIDIRLGNRWRSLHRRIATYHRGTPAQVIGEAGLHEEGHIKANGAARGADDVLRASEVVARWNGWSLATVRPRFDMPAVVPGPSRGAGLAIAFGWDFVAEPESLPRLRFTERYALRARVADIAGGGLTLDDPQADRCAITEIGYGRFEPVPSPPVLLEPGLTAADLGPGEAVDQVVVRSDPGSTVDAFVAQNPGYTMRPRRKLLRPRTSLAIAEQHKMLDHDDADQTFAWVLRAVAAGDAFGAEEAGDGPLPDPAAGGINAVPRDEAGKPPAATSAHRDWDAPWPQPEPPKTLELAGPQAGEPPVAWRDETLVVRLAPGERVTVELSSRLTADFLDHFALQDAMPASSKGAAQAGRHPLITPVHPVTLVHAVRKPIDPPDPGSTLTPAPRESGQTFAVLASAPTLFGVDVNSTGQLDVSAAWTEHADDATRQATASVQSFIVDRGDTVLKEPLRHEFGDTRHRVVTYTVTAVSRFRPFFHPSELTADPDAFVQRTQLRATVPIPNTARPAAPTVLGTRPAFTWKDSREPSAGGTVTLRRERLAGRLRVELGRPWFATGEGERLGVVLWDRPTGAAEPQAPLVTECGRDPIWDTTDPPRWPAESQLVGAAGPAGRHTLQEAAVPALVVPFEPFFHGDRWYADVALPGLASASYCPFVRLAVARCQPDSIADHHLSPVVLCAMTQLLPDRTLTVEQAGSTVQVSLAGLGPRGPQPNRVDVVVEQCGAPRPLADTVQMSSLEPGPTGDGVPVWRPVADHVVHTTLNAAPITVPLPGGGAATRLRIREVELVGADVGAPEPQAGSPGELGERVTFTDTVLLPLN
;
A
#
# COMPACT_ATOMS: atom_id res chain seq x y z
N MET A 1 -62.35 11.83 -38.58
CA MET A 1 -63.46 11.08 -39.20
C MET A 1 -63.11 9.62 -39.13
N SER A 2 -64.04 8.73 -38.76
CA SER A 2 -63.79 7.29 -38.69
C SER A 2 -63.48 6.69 -40.07
N GLU A 3 -62.37 5.96 -40.21
CA GLU A 3 -62.00 5.20 -41.41
C GLU A 3 -61.56 3.75 -41.08
N LEU A 4 -61.71 2.84 -42.04
CA LEU A 4 -61.15 1.48 -42.00
C LEU A 4 -59.97 1.39 -42.98
N LEU A 5 -58.76 1.39 -42.48
CA LEU A 5 -57.55 1.28 -43.29
C LEU A 5 -57.32 -0.18 -43.70
N TRP A 6 -57.45 -0.50 -44.98
CA TRP A 6 -57.25 -1.84 -45.54
C TRP A 6 -55.86 -1.94 -46.19
N ILE A 7 -54.87 -2.29 -45.38
CA ILE A 7 -53.47 -2.45 -45.81
C ILE A 7 -53.35 -3.75 -46.61
N SER A 8 -52.94 -3.61 -47.86
CA SER A 8 -52.72 -4.73 -48.79
C SER A 8 -51.29 -5.23 -48.66
N VAL A 9 -51.08 -6.48 -48.24
CA VAL A 9 -49.75 -7.03 -47.96
C VAL A 9 -49.44 -8.16 -48.97
N PRO A 10 -48.58 -7.90 -49.98
CA PRO A 10 -48.13 -8.92 -50.92
C PRO A 10 -47.38 -10.05 -50.20
N GLY A 11 -47.56 -11.29 -50.65
CA GLY A 11 -46.79 -12.42 -50.17
C GLY A 11 -47.10 -13.72 -50.90
N GLY A 12 -46.46 -14.80 -50.47
CA GLY A 12 -46.68 -16.15 -51.01
C GLY A 12 -47.14 -17.16 -49.98
N VAL A 13 -47.67 -18.28 -50.49
CA VAL A 13 -47.71 -19.61 -49.85
C VAL A 13 -47.36 -20.62 -50.96
N ASP A 14 -46.39 -21.50 -50.73
CA ASP A 14 -45.94 -22.53 -51.69
C ASP A 14 -45.66 -22.01 -53.11
N GLY A 15 -45.04 -20.81 -53.20
CA GLY A 15 -44.75 -20.11 -54.46
C GLY A 15 -45.97 -19.50 -55.18
N ARG A 16 -47.17 -19.57 -54.59
CA ARG A 16 -48.41 -19.00 -55.14
C ARG A 16 -48.69 -17.61 -54.54
N PRO A 17 -48.99 -16.58 -55.36
CA PRO A 17 -49.35 -15.25 -54.87
C PRO A 17 -50.58 -15.25 -53.96
N LEU A 18 -50.44 -14.66 -52.77
CA LEU A 18 -51.49 -14.50 -51.77
C LEU A 18 -51.44 -13.08 -51.22
N LEU A 19 -52.53 -12.32 -51.40
CA LEU A 19 -52.65 -11.00 -50.82
C LEU A 19 -53.24 -11.12 -49.42
N ARG A 20 -52.47 -10.79 -48.38
CA ARG A 20 -52.99 -10.68 -47.00
C ARG A 20 -53.54 -9.28 -46.81
N VAL A 21 -54.70 -9.14 -46.19
CA VAL A 21 -55.34 -7.84 -45.95
C VAL A 21 -55.40 -7.62 -44.45
N LEU A 22 -54.71 -6.58 -43.97
CA LEU A 22 -54.77 -6.13 -42.59
C LEU A 22 -55.72 -4.95 -42.50
N VAL A 23 -56.80 -5.10 -41.74
CA VAL A 23 -57.76 -4.06 -41.42
C VAL A 23 -57.32 -3.36 -40.13
N VAL A 24 -57.05 -2.06 -40.20
CA VAL A 24 -56.72 -1.19 -39.06
C VAL A 24 -57.84 -0.16 -38.89
N PRO A 25 -58.77 -0.34 -37.94
CA PRO A 25 -59.83 0.62 -37.70
C PRO A 25 -59.29 1.90 -37.04
N ARG A 26 -59.46 3.04 -37.70
CA ARG A 26 -59.14 4.39 -37.19
C ARG A 26 -60.45 5.13 -36.93
N LEU A 27 -61.15 4.71 -35.89
CA LEU A 27 -62.42 5.31 -35.46
C LEU A 27 -62.18 6.64 -34.74
N ASP A 28 -63.16 7.56 -34.72
CA ASP A 28 -62.96 8.93 -34.25
C ASP A 28 -64.04 9.38 -33.24
N GLY A 29 -63.81 9.08 -31.96
CA GLY A 29 -64.72 9.41 -30.85
C GLY A 29 -65.98 8.54 -30.75
N GLY A 30 -66.75 8.75 -29.69
CA GLY A 30 -68.03 8.09 -29.45
C GLY A 30 -67.89 6.66 -28.91
N THR A 31 -68.75 5.76 -29.38
CA THR A 31 -68.76 4.32 -29.04
C THR A 31 -68.60 3.45 -30.28
N LEU A 32 -68.21 2.20 -30.06
CA LEU A 32 -67.98 1.23 -31.13
C LEU A 32 -69.26 0.97 -31.96
N ALA A 33 -70.44 0.97 -31.33
CA ALA A 33 -71.73 0.91 -31.99
C ALA A 33 -72.03 2.17 -32.82
N GLY A 34 -71.70 3.36 -32.33
CA GLY A 34 -71.82 4.62 -33.07
C GLY A 34 -70.94 4.67 -34.33
N SER A 35 -69.87 3.87 -34.37
CA SER A 35 -69.00 3.68 -35.54
C SER A 35 -69.37 2.43 -36.39
N GLY A 36 -70.53 1.82 -36.17
CA GLY A 36 -71.01 0.67 -36.95
C GLY A 36 -70.25 -0.65 -36.73
N MET A 37 -69.31 -0.69 -35.78
CA MET A 37 -68.40 -1.83 -35.56
C MET A 37 -68.78 -2.70 -34.34
N ALA A 38 -70.01 -2.59 -33.82
CA ALA A 38 -70.47 -3.44 -32.71
C ALA A 38 -70.45 -4.97 -33.05
N ALA A 39 -70.49 -5.33 -34.33
CA ALA A 39 -70.31 -6.70 -34.81
C ALA A 39 -69.33 -6.70 -35.99
N TRP A 40 -68.18 -7.37 -35.82
CA TRP A 40 -67.14 -7.53 -36.84
C TRP A 40 -66.58 -8.96 -36.82
N PRO A 41 -66.19 -9.56 -37.97
CA PRO A 41 -66.43 -9.09 -39.33
C PRO A 41 -67.92 -8.89 -39.65
N SER A 42 -68.23 -7.93 -40.52
CA SER A 42 -69.62 -7.61 -40.85
C SER A 42 -70.26 -8.71 -41.72
N ARG A 43 -71.60 -8.78 -41.73
CA ARG A 43 -72.31 -9.89 -42.39
C ARG A 43 -72.07 -9.93 -43.91
N GLY A 44 -72.00 -8.79 -44.60
CA GLY A 44 -71.67 -8.74 -46.03
C GLY A 44 -70.21 -9.09 -46.32
N LEU A 45 -69.30 -8.79 -45.39
CA LEU A 45 -67.88 -9.15 -45.49
C LEU A 45 -67.66 -10.68 -45.39
N LEU A 46 -68.51 -11.39 -44.63
CA LEU A 46 -68.49 -12.85 -44.54
C LEU A 46 -69.33 -13.56 -45.62
N ALA A 47 -70.41 -12.94 -46.11
CA ALA A 47 -71.39 -13.58 -47.01
C ALA A 47 -71.03 -13.54 -48.51
N GLY A 48 -69.73 -13.51 -48.86
CA GLY A 48 -69.26 -13.42 -50.25
C GLY A 48 -69.20 -11.97 -50.75
N PRO A 49 -68.30 -11.14 -50.21
CA PRO A 49 -68.21 -9.72 -50.52
C PRO A 49 -67.77 -9.46 -51.97
N ALA A 50 -68.35 -8.43 -52.59
CA ALA A 50 -67.97 -7.94 -53.91
C ALA A 50 -66.65 -7.13 -53.84
N LEU A 51 -65.53 -7.82 -53.59
CA LEU A 51 -64.20 -7.24 -53.55
C LEU A 51 -63.58 -7.16 -54.96
N SER A 52 -62.65 -6.22 -55.15
CA SER A 52 -61.82 -6.12 -56.34
C SER A 52 -60.37 -5.86 -55.94
N VAL A 53 -59.42 -6.48 -56.62
CA VAL A 53 -57.99 -6.18 -56.47
C VAL A 53 -57.56 -5.27 -57.63
N GLU A 54 -57.03 -4.10 -57.29
CA GLU A 54 -56.52 -3.10 -58.23
C GLU A 54 -55.01 -3.24 -58.40
N TRP A 55 -54.53 -3.14 -59.64
CA TRP A 55 -53.14 -3.33 -60.03
C TRP A 55 -52.68 -2.17 -60.93
N ARG A 56 -51.45 -1.68 -60.74
CA ARG A 56 -50.81 -0.72 -61.65
C ARG A 56 -49.29 -0.91 -61.70
N ALA A 57 -48.65 -0.49 -62.80
CA ALA A 57 -47.19 -0.61 -62.95
C ALA A 57 -46.41 0.29 -61.95
N GLY A 58 -46.88 1.53 -61.80
CA GLY A 58 -46.35 2.49 -60.85
C GLY A 58 -47.34 3.61 -60.56
N GLU A 59 -46.89 4.63 -59.83
CA GLU A 59 -47.72 5.80 -59.54
C GLU A 59 -48.08 6.55 -60.84
N GLY A 60 -49.32 7.04 -60.93
CA GLY A 60 -49.87 7.63 -62.17
C GLY A 60 -50.14 6.65 -63.33
N SER A 61 -49.80 5.36 -63.21
CA SER A 61 -50.11 4.36 -64.25
C SER A 61 -51.59 3.95 -64.27
N PRO A 62 -52.14 3.51 -65.41
CA PRO A 62 -53.51 2.99 -65.50
C PRO A 62 -53.78 1.85 -64.52
N ILE A 63 -54.97 1.85 -63.92
CA ILE A 63 -55.43 0.84 -62.96
C ILE A 63 -56.14 -0.29 -63.70
N THR A 64 -55.70 -1.52 -63.46
CA THR A 64 -56.42 -2.75 -63.83
C THR A 64 -57.15 -3.28 -62.60
N ALA A 65 -58.48 -3.31 -62.62
CA ALA A 65 -59.30 -3.83 -61.53
C ALA A 65 -59.78 -5.25 -61.86
N ILE A 66 -59.59 -6.19 -60.93
CA ILE A 66 -59.96 -7.60 -61.09
C ILE A 66 -60.91 -7.99 -59.95
N PRO A 67 -62.20 -8.29 -60.23
CA PRO A 67 -63.15 -8.80 -59.23
C PRO A 67 -62.66 -10.11 -58.60
N VAL A 68 -62.89 -10.25 -57.29
CA VAL A 68 -62.47 -11.42 -56.50
C VAL A 68 -63.61 -12.44 -56.42
N SER A 69 -63.32 -13.71 -56.68
CA SER A 69 -64.31 -14.78 -56.46
C SER A 69 -64.51 -15.02 -54.96
N SER A 70 -65.73 -15.31 -54.52
CA SER A 70 -66.01 -15.58 -53.10
C SER A 70 -65.21 -16.75 -52.52
N GLY A 71 -64.83 -17.73 -53.34
CA GLY A 71 -63.94 -18.84 -52.96
C GLY A 71 -62.44 -18.49 -52.87
N ASP A 72 -62.00 -17.35 -53.39
CA ASP A 72 -60.61 -16.90 -53.30
C ASP A 72 -60.30 -16.15 -52.00
N VAL A 73 -61.33 -15.62 -51.34
CA VAL A 73 -61.25 -14.99 -50.01
C VAL A 73 -61.24 -16.07 -48.92
N THR A 74 -60.43 -15.90 -47.88
CA THR A 74 -60.34 -16.82 -46.74
C THR A 74 -60.27 -16.04 -45.43
N PHE A 75 -61.29 -16.24 -44.59
CA PHE A 75 -61.38 -15.74 -43.21
C PHE A 75 -61.18 -16.89 -42.23
N THR A 76 -60.31 -16.69 -41.25
CA THR A 76 -60.06 -17.63 -40.14
C THR A 76 -60.59 -17.07 -38.81
N HIS A 77 -61.72 -16.36 -38.87
CA HIS A 77 -62.31 -15.71 -37.70
C HIS A 77 -62.96 -16.72 -36.75
N GLN A 78 -62.91 -16.42 -35.45
CA GLN A 78 -63.60 -17.15 -34.40
C GLN A 78 -64.92 -16.44 -34.09
N GLN A 79 -66.02 -17.19 -34.10
CA GLN A 79 -67.35 -16.63 -33.82
C GLN A 79 -67.39 -15.98 -32.43
N ASP A 80 -68.11 -14.86 -32.32
CA ASP A 80 -68.37 -14.08 -31.10
C ASP A 80 -67.13 -13.48 -30.40
N LEU A 81 -65.90 -13.78 -30.85
CA LEU A 81 -64.66 -13.29 -30.25
C LEU A 81 -64.55 -11.75 -30.26
N TRP A 82 -65.08 -11.09 -31.28
CA TRP A 82 -65.14 -9.63 -31.33
C TRP A 82 -65.99 -9.04 -30.20
N ALA A 83 -67.21 -9.57 -30.02
CA ALA A 83 -68.14 -9.16 -28.97
C ALA A 83 -67.66 -9.55 -27.56
N GLN A 84 -66.77 -10.53 -27.45
CA GLN A 84 -66.04 -10.79 -26.21
C GLN A 84 -65.05 -9.67 -25.93
N PHE A 85 -64.18 -9.30 -26.88
CA PHE A 85 -63.16 -8.26 -26.69
C PHE A 85 -63.76 -6.86 -26.51
N PHE A 86 -64.83 -6.53 -27.24
CA PHE A 86 -65.43 -5.20 -27.27
C PHE A 86 -66.95 -5.26 -27.11
N ALA A 87 -67.48 -4.45 -26.21
CA ALA A 87 -68.91 -4.23 -26.09
C ALA A 87 -69.38 -3.18 -27.14
N ALA A 88 -70.68 -3.17 -27.43
CA ALA A 88 -71.30 -2.13 -28.27
C ALA A 88 -70.97 -0.70 -27.75
N GLU A 89 -70.98 -0.52 -26.43
CA GLU A 89 -70.67 0.74 -25.76
C GLU A 89 -69.18 0.91 -25.39
N THR A 90 -68.27 0.12 -25.95
CA THR A 90 -66.83 0.34 -25.75
C THR A 90 -66.46 1.75 -26.26
N PRO A 91 -65.81 2.58 -25.42
CA PRO A 91 -65.45 3.96 -25.79
C PRO A 91 -64.34 3.98 -26.84
N VAL A 92 -64.44 4.95 -27.74
CA VAL A 92 -63.52 5.17 -28.85
C VAL A 92 -62.77 6.49 -28.62
N GLY A 93 -61.44 6.45 -28.68
CA GLY A 93 -60.59 7.64 -28.56
C GLY A 93 -60.85 8.65 -29.69
N THR A 94 -60.59 9.93 -29.43
CA THR A 94 -60.66 10.95 -30.50
C THR A 94 -59.35 11.00 -31.27
N THR A 95 -59.43 11.00 -32.60
CA THR A 95 -58.26 11.08 -33.50
C THR A 95 -57.99 12.49 -34.00
N ALA A 96 -58.91 13.43 -33.76
CA ALA A 96 -58.86 14.81 -34.20
C ALA A 96 -57.85 15.73 -33.45
N GLY A 97 -56.94 15.18 -32.66
CA GLY A 97 -55.84 15.91 -32.02
C GLY A 97 -54.57 15.94 -32.87
N PRO A 98 -53.67 16.92 -32.69
CA PRO A 98 -52.35 16.87 -33.30
C PRO A 98 -51.58 15.67 -32.72
N VAL A 99 -51.30 14.66 -33.56
CA VAL A 99 -50.48 13.52 -33.15
C VAL A 99 -49.09 14.04 -32.77
N PRO A 100 -48.60 13.83 -31.53
CA PRO A 100 -47.31 14.34 -31.13
C PRO A 100 -46.19 13.74 -32.01
N PRO A 101 -45.14 14.52 -32.30
CA PRO A 101 -44.01 14.01 -33.08
C PRO A 101 -43.38 12.82 -32.33
N PRO A 102 -43.07 11.69 -33.01
CA PRO A 102 -42.30 10.63 -32.38
C PRO A 102 -40.92 11.15 -31.97
N GLU A 103 -40.48 10.73 -30.80
CA GLU A 103 -39.19 11.06 -30.17
C GLU A 103 -38.08 10.18 -30.79
N GLN A 104 -36.88 10.71 -31.13
CA GLN A 104 -35.74 9.82 -31.40
C GLN A 104 -35.25 9.27 -30.04
N PRO A 105 -35.14 7.94 -29.86
CA PRO A 105 -34.43 7.38 -28.72
C PRO A 105 -32.94 7.73 -28.73
N VAL A 106 -32.36 8.05 -27.58
CA VAL A 106 -30.90 8.10 -27.43
C VAL A 106 -30.34 6.70 -27.72
N VAL A 107 -29.42 6.59 -28.69
CA VAL A 107 -28.85 5.30 -29.13
C VAL A 107 -27.44 5.16 -28.58
N GLN A 108 -27.15 4.08 -27.84
CA GLN A 108 -25.77 3.76 -27.46
C GLN A 108 -24.99 3.23 -28.69
N PRO A 109 -23.78 3.75 -29.00
CA PRO A 109 -22.98 3.36 -30.17
C PRO A 109 -22.27 2.01 -29.97
N SER A 110 -23.02 0.93 -29.76
CA SER A 110 -22.51 -0.40 -29.42
C SER A 110 -21.54 -0.97 -30.46
N SER A 111 -21.64 -0.59 -31.74
CA SER A 111 -20.68 -0.99 -32.78
C SER A 111 -19.29 -0.38 -32.56
N ARG A 112 -19.22 0.90 -32.16
CA ARG A 112 -17.96 1.58 -31.80
C ARG A 112 -17.39 1.05 -30.49
N ASP A 113 -18.23 0.87 -29.48
CA ASP A 113 -17.82 0.28 -28.19
C ASP A 113 -17.28 -1.15 -28.38
N ALA A 114 -17.90 -1.97 -29.26
CA ALA A 114 -17.43 -3.32 -29.57
C ALA A 114 -16.05 -3.32 -30.25
N GLN A 115 -15.81 -2.43 -31.22
CA GLN A 115 -14.51 -2.30 -31.88
C GLN A 115 -13.43 -1.86 -30.87
N ALA A 116 -13.74 -0.85 -30.05
CA ALA A 116 -12.81 -0.38 -29.01
C ALA A 116 -12.44 -1.48 -28.01
N ILE A 117 -13.39 -2.34 -27.61
CA ILE A 117 -13.10 -3.53 -26.76
C ILE A 117 -12.16 -4.49 -27.50
N SER A 118 -12.41 -4.78 -28.78
CA SER A 118 -11.54 -5.64 -29.60
C SER A 118 -10.11 -5.11 -29.64
N ASP A 119 -9.93 -3.83 -29.96
CA ASP A 119 -8.63 -3.18 -30.10
C ASP A 119 -7.86 -3.15 -28.76
N THR A 120 -8.59 -2.91 -27.65
CA THR A 120 -8.03 -2.86 -26.28
C THR A 120 -7.39 -4.19 -25.85
N PHE A 121 -7.97 -5.32 -26.25
CA PHE A 121 -7.46 -6.65 -25.88
C PHE A 121 -6.48 -7.23 -26.90
N ALA A 122 -6.58 -6.84 -28.18
CA ALA A 122 -5.70 -7.31 -29.24
C ALA A 122 -4.22 -6.95 -28.99
N ALA A 123 -3.93 -5.70 -28.61
CA ALA A 123 -2.56 -5.23 -28.42
C ALA A 123 -1.82 -5.93 -27.25
N PRO A 124 -2.41 -6.14 -26.05
CA PRO A 124 -1.78 -6.93 -24.99
C PRO A 124 -1.75 -8.45 -25.26
N ALA A 125 -2.72 -9.01 -26.00
CA ALA A 125 -2.70 -10.42 -26.41
C ALA A 125 -1.61 -10.74 -27.44
N ALA A 126 -1.24 -9.75 -28.26
CA ALA A 126 -0.18 -9.88 -29.28
C ALA A 126 1.25 -9.79 -28.72
N VAL A 127 1.43 -9.57 -27.41
CA VAL A 127 2.76 -9.49 -26.78
C VAL A 127 3.39 -10.88 -26.70
N ASP A 128 4.68 -10.97 -27.05
CA ASP A 128 5.48 -12.20 -26.95
C ASP A 128 5.97 -12.41 -25.51
N PHE A 129 5.62 -13.56 -24.92
CA PHE A 129 6.03 -13.96 -23.56
C PHE A 129 7.35 -14.76 -23.53
N GLY A 130 7.92 -15.14 -24.68
CA GLY A 130 9.15 -15.93 -24.76
C GLY A 130 8.95 -17.39 -24.35
N ALA A 131 9.38 -17.75 -23.13
CA ALA A 131 9.26 -19.12 -22.63
C ALA A 131 7.92 -19.32 -21.87
N PRO A 132 7.31 -20.51 -21.91
CA PRO A 132 5.98 -20.73 -21.30
C PRO A 132 5.86 -20.36 -19.82
N ASP A 133 6.91 -20.62 -19.02
CA ASP A 133 6.92 -20.36 -17.58
C ASP A 133 7.35 -18.93 -17.18
N SER A 134 7.65 -18.06 -18.16
CA SER A 134 8.11 -16.70 -17.89
C SER A 134 7.09 -15.86 -17.11
N ALA A 135 7.59 -14.83 -16.41
CA ALA A 135 6.74 -13.75 -15.90
C ALA A 135 6.24 -12.87 -17.06
N PRO A 136 5.07 -12.21 -16.94
CA PRO A 136 4.61 -11.24 -17.93
C PRO A 136 5.68 -10.17 -18.18
N PRO A 137 6.08 -9.92 -19.44
CA PRO A 137 7.12 -8.95 -19.74
C PRO A 137 6.65 -7.52 -19.45
N THR A 138 7.56 -6.59 -19.15
CA THR A 138 7.21 -5.18 -18.87
C THR A 138 6.47 -4.52 -20.05
N THR A 139 6.71 -4.99 -21.27
CA THR A 139 5.97 -4.61 -22.49
C THR A 139 4.48 -4.95 -22.44
N TYR A 140 4.08 -6.02 -21.74
CA TYR A 140 2.66 -6.36 -21.53
C TYR A 140 1.96 -5.28 -20.68
N HIS A 141 2.55 -4.92 -19.53
CA HIS A 141 1.98 -3.89 -18.67
C HIS A 141 1.95 -2.51 -19.33
N ALA A 142 2.99 -2.15 -20.10
CA ALA A 142 2.98 -0.95 -20.93
C ALA A 142 1.84 -0.96 -21.95
N LYS A 143 1.60 -2.08 -22.65
CA LYS A 143 0.49 -2.20 -23.61
C LYS A 143 -0.90 -2.17 -22.95
N VAL A 144 -1.04 -2.72 -21.74
CA VAL A 144 -2.28 -2.57 -20.94
C VAL A 144 -2.51 -1.10 -20.56
N GLN A 145 -1.46 -0.38 -20.15
CA GLN A 145 -1.56 1.04 -19.79
C GLN A 145 -1.89 1.92 -21.01
N GLU A 146 -1.24 1.69 -22.16
CA GLU A 146 -1.55 2.34 -23.43
C GLU A 146 -3.01 2.10 -23.86
N ALA A 147 -3.49 0.86 -23.77
CA ALA A 147 -4.83 0.46 -24.20
C ALA A 147 -5.94 0.97 -23.26
N LEU A 148 -5.68 1.14 -21.95
CA LEU A 148 -6.61 1.80 -21.05
C LEU A 148 -6.65 3.32 -21.29
N ALA A 149 -5.51 3.94 -21.61
CA ALA A 149 -5.41 5.38 -21.84
C ALA A 149 -6.18 5.89 -23.09
N THR A 150 -6.61 5.01 -24.00
CA THR A 150 -7.48 5.38 -25.14
C THR A 150 -8.96 5.52 -24.76
N TRP A 151 -9.38 5.07 -23.58
CA TRP A 151 -10.75 5.21 -23.09
C TRP A 151 -10.92 6.53 -22.34
N THR A 152 -11.85 7.37 -22.78
CA THR A 152 -12.21 8.61 -22.07
C THR A 152 -12.99 8.32 -20.79
N PRO A 153 -12.64 8.98 -19.67
CA PRO A 153 -13.53 9.16 -18.53
C PRO A 153 -14.76 10.01 -18.91
N ASP A 154 -15.76 9.38 -19.52
CA ASP A 154 -16.97 10.06 -19.98
C ASP A 154 -17.82 10.52 -18.77
N GLY A 155 -17.76 11.83 -18.51
CA GLY A 155 -18.70 12.50 -17.62
C GLY A 155 -20.11 12.38 -18.19
N ALA A 156 -20.96 11.62 -17.50
CA ALA A 156 -22.35 11.28 -17.86
C ALA A 156 -22.56 10.13 -18.86
N ASP A 157 -21.83 9.01 -18.68
CA ASP A 157 -22.49 7.70 -18.75
C ASP A 157 -23.65 7.72 -17.72
N THR A 158 -24.87 8.04 -18.16
CA THR A 158 -26.04 8.03 -17.26
C THR A 158 -26.29 6.57 -16.88
N PRO A 159 -26.27 6.18 -15.60
CA PRO A 159 -26.51 4.80 -15.23
C PRO A 159 -27.89 4.38 -15.77
N ALA A 160 -27.96 3.17 -16.33
CA ALA A 160 -29.23 2.57 -16.70
C ALA A 160 -30.13 2.61 -15.43
N PRO A 161 -31.23 3.37 -15.45
CA PRO A 161 -31.97 3.64 -14.23
C PRO A 161 -32.60 2.34 -13.71
N ASP A 162 -32.79 2.26 -12.39
CA ASP A 162 -33.58 1.20 -11.79
C ASP A 162 -34.94 1.06 -12.52
N PRO A 163 -35.47 -0.18 -12.64
CA PRO A 163 -36.78 -0.39 -13.24
C PRO A 163 -37.79 0.49 -12.52
N ALA A 164 -38.43 1.40 -13.27
CA ALA A 164 -39.27 2.44 -12.71
C ALA A 164 -40.28 1.82 -11.71
N PRO A 165 -40.43 2.40 -10.49
CA PRO A 165 -41.35 1.86 -9.51
C PRO A 165 -42.74 1.76 -10.13
N PRO A 166 -43.50 0.68 -9.84
CA PRO A 166 -44.76 0.42 -10.54
C PRO A 166 -45.70 1.62 -10.37
N GLY A 167 -45.91 2.33 -11.47
CA GLY A 167 -46.79 3.49 -11.52
C GLY A 167 -48.23 3.13 -11.16
N PRO A 168 -49.10 4.12 -10.93
CA PRO A 168 -50.53 3.85 -10.82
C PRO A 168 -50.99 3.03 -12.03
N PRO A 169 -51.85 2.01 -11.84
CA PRO A 169 -52.27 1.14 -12.94
C PRO A 169 -52.85 2.02 -14.06
N PRO A 170 -52.45 1.79 -15.33
CA PRO A 170 -52.88 2.63 -16.43
C PRO A 170 -54.41 2.61 -16.54
N PRO A 171 -55.05 3.70 -17.01
CA PRO A 171 -56.48 3.71 -17.27
C PRO A 171 -56.86 2.55 -18.22
N PRO A 172 -58.09 2.02 -18.12
CA PRO A 172 -58.55 0.97 -19.01
C PRO A 172 -58.38 1.43 -20.47
N PRO A 173 -57.75 0.62 -21.33
CA PRO A 173 -57.39 1.04 -22.67
C PRO A 173 -58.65 1.26 -23.49
N ASP A 174 -58.62 2.28 -24.33
CA ASP A 174 -59.66 2.44 -25.34
C ASP A 174 -59.57 1.34 -26.41
N PHE A 175 -60.52 1.39 -27.34
CA PHE A 175 -60.56 0.50 -28.48
C PHE A 175 -59.24 0.49 -29.28
N HIS A 176 -58.63 1.64 -29.55
CA HIS A 176 -57.42 1.75 -30.39
C HIS A 176 -56.18 1.20 -29.68
N LEU A 177 -56.00 1.48 -28.40
CA LEU A 177 -54.90 0.94 -27.59
C LEU A 177 -55.04 -0.58 -27.43
N THR A 178 -56.26 -1.08 -27.25
CA THR A 178 -56.52 -2.54 -27.24
C THR A 178 -56.11 -3.21 -28.54
N ILE A 179 -56.54 -2.68 -29.70
CA ILE A 179 -56.13 -3.19 -31.02
C ILE A 179 -54.60 -3.08 -31.22
N SER A 180 -53.98 -2.01 -30.74
CA SER A 180 -52.54 -1.79 -30.83
C SER A 180 -51.72 -2.80 -30.01
N LEU A 181 -52.21 -3.20 -28.83
CA LEU A 181 -51.60 -4.26 -28.02
C LEU A 181 -51.69 -5.64 -28.70
N LEU A 182 -52.78 -5.92 -29.41
CA LEU A 182 -52.97 -7.19 -30.13
C LEU A 182 -52.18 -7.27 -31.45
N ARG A 183 -51.57 -6.18 -31.93
CA ARG A 183 -50.81 -6.12 -33.20
C ARG A 183 -49.67 -7.13 -33.28
N GLU A 184 -49.05 -7.45 -32.15
CA GLU A 184 -47.95 -8.42 -32.02
C GLU A 184 -48.37 -9.88 -32.26
N HIS A 185 -49.68 -10.13 -32.40
CA HIS A 185 -50.26 -11.48 -32.44
C HIS A 185 -51.13 -11.68 -33.69
N PRO A 186 -50.52 -11.88 -34.88
CA PRO A 186 -51.26 -12.09 -36.13
C PRO A 186 -52.26 -13.25 -36.09
N ALA A 187 -52.03 -14.29 -35.28
CA ALA A 187 -53.02 -15.35 -35.05
C ALA A 187 -54.30 -14.83 -34.36
N VAL A 188 -54.18 -13.93 -33.39
CA VAL A 188 -55.31 -13.29 -32.70
C VAL A 188 -56.02 -12.30 -33.62
N LEU A 189 -55.28 -11.51 -34.42
CA LEU A 189 -55.87 -10.62 -35.43
C LEU A 189 -56.64 -11.41 -36.51
N ARG A 190 -56.14 -12.58 -36.90
CA ARG A 190 -56.83 -13.54 -37.79
C ARG A 190 -58.11 -14.09 -37.15
N ALA A 191 -58.07 -14.47 -35.87
CA ALA A 191 -59.24 -14.91 -35.12
C ALA A 191 -60.29 -13.79 -34.93
N LEU A 192 -59.86 -12.52 -34.79
CA LEU A 192 -60.74 -11.35 -34.78
C LEU A 192 -61.24 -10.94 -36.18
N GLY A 193 -60.78 -11.60 -37.25
CA GLY A 193 -61.09 -11.23 -38.63
C GLY A 193 -60.58 -9.84 -39.03
N LEU A 194 -59.56 -9.32 -38.34
CA LEU A 194 -58.80 -8.12 -38.73
C LEU A 194 -57.69 -8.44 -39.73
N ILE A 195 -57.30 -9.71 -39.85
CA ILE A 195 -56.52 -10.21 -40.98
C ILE A 195 -57.35 -11.26 -41.72
N PHE A 196 -57.47 -11.08 -43.03
CA PHE A 196 -57.96 -12.11 -43.95
C PHE A 196 -56.99 -12.23 -45.14
N SER A 197 -57.23 -13.19 -46.02
CA SER A 197 -56.38 -13.39 -47.21
C SER A 197 -57.20 -13.61 -48.47
N VAL A 198 -56.63 -13.24 -49.60
CA VAL A 198 -57.22 -13.35 -50.94
C VAL A 198 -56.20 -13.99 -51.86
N ARG A 199 -56.57 -15.10 -52.49
CA ARG A 199 -55.78 -15.72 -53.56
C ARG A 199 -55.84 -14.82 -54.80
N VAL A 200 -54.69 -14.55 -55.40
CA VAL A 200 -54.57 -13.59 -56.50
C VAL A 200 -53.70 -14.13 -57.62
N ALA A 201 -53.92 -13.62 -58.83
CA ALA A 201 -53.05 -13.83 -59.98
C ALA A 201 -52.68 -12.45 -60.54
N PRO A 202 -51.40 -12.01 -60.42
CA PRO A 202 -50.95 -10.76 -61.04
C PRO A 202 -51.20 -10.79 -62.56
N PRO A 203 -51.77 -9.71 -63.15
CA PRO A 203 -52.11 -9.69 -64.56
C PRO A 203 -50.86 -9.70 -65.45
N ALA A 204 -51.03 -10.14 -66.71
CA ALA A 204 -49.96 -10.18 -67.70
C ALA A 204 -49.31 -8.80 -67.86
N GLY A 205 -47.97 -8.76 -67.84
CA GLY A 205 -47.18 -7.52 -67.82
C GLY A 205 -46.84 -6.98 -66.42
N LEU A 206 -47.60 -7.34 -65.38
CA LEU A 206 -47.31 -6.95 -63.99
C LEU A 206 -46.78 -8.10 -63.10
N ALA A 207 -46.55 -9.28 -63.67
CA ALA A 207 -46.17 -10.49 -62.93
C ALA A 207 -44.79 -10.45 -62.20
N GLN A 208 -43.95 -9.44 -62.45
CA GLN A 208 -42.61 -9.34 -61.86
C GLN A 208 -42.45 -8.20 -60.84
N ALA A 209 -43.19 -7.10 -61.00
CA ALA A 209 -43.20 -5.97 -60.09
C ALA A 209 -44.40 -5.06 -60.40
N GLY A 210 -44.81 -4.28 -59.40
CA GLY A 210 -45.83 -3.25 -59.57
C GLY A 210 -46.36 -2.74 -58.23
N GLN A 211 -47.57 -2.21 -58.26
CA GLN A 211 -48.33 -1.80 -57.08
C GLN A 211 -49.70 -2.50 -57.08
N VAL A 212 -50.14 -2.93 -55.90
CA VAL A 212 -51.43 -3.63 -55.70
C VAL A 212 -52.19 -3.03 -54.52
N ARG A 213 -53.53 -3.03 -54.60
CA ARG A 213 -54.41 -2.81 -53.43
C ARG A 213 -55.72 -3.57 -53.55
N ILE A 214 -56.46 -3.72 -52.46
CA ILE A 214 -57.81 -4.28 -52.44
C ILE A 214 -58.85 -3.19 -52.16
N VAL A 215 -59.97 -3.21 -52.87
CA VAL A 215 -61.10 -2.31 -52.66
C VAL A 215 -62.39 -3.10 -52.44
N TRP A 216 -63.28 -2.56 -51.61
CA TRP A 216 -64.65 -3.04 -51.44
C TRP A 216 -65.60 -1.92 -51.88
N PRO A 217 -66.05 -1.90 -53.16
CA PRO A 217 -66.78 -0.74 -53.71
C PRO A 217 -68.20 -0.53 -53.15
N ALA A 218 -68.75 -1.53 -52.46
CA ALA A 218 -70.07 -1.50 -51.85
C ALA A 218 -70.03 -2.14 -50.45
N PRO A 219 -69.49 -1.44 -49.43
CA PRO A 219 -69.43 -1.92 -48.05
C PRO A 219 -70.80 -1.95 -47.38
N ASP A 220 -70.92 -2.72 -46.29
CA ASP A 220 -72.16 -2.78 -45.49
C ASP A 220 -72.54 -1.38 -44.96
N PRO A 221 -73.82 -0.95 -45.08
CA PRO A 221 -74.26 0.35 -44.60
C PRO A 221 -74.00 0.57 -43.11
N GLY A 222 -73.37 1.71 -42.78
CA GLY A 222 -73.02 2.08 -41.41
C GLY A 222 -71.57 1.80 -41.01
N LEU A 223 -70.81 1.03 -41.80
CA LEU A 223 -69.36 0.91 -41.60
C LEU A 223 -68.62 2.25 -41.87
N PRO A 224 -67.46 2.50 -41.23
CA PRO A 224 -66.60 3.64 -41.54
C PRO A 224 -66.03 3.57 -42.97
N THR A 225 -65.63 4.71 -43.52
CA THR A 225 -65.07 4.82 -44.87
C THR A 225 -63.85 3.90 -45.04
N ILE A 226 -63.90 2.99 -46.02
CA ILE A 226 -62.77 2.11 -46.31
C ILE A 226 -61.72 2.87 -47.12
N VAL A 227 -60.48 2.85 -46.63
CA VAL A 227 -59.31 3.50 -47.25
C VAL A 227 -58.28 2.42 -47.54
N SER A 228 -57.86 2.25 -48.79
CA SER A 228 -56.81 1.26 -49.13
C SER A 228 -55.61 1.91 -49.82
N PRO A 229 -54.45 2.00 -49.13
CA PRO A 229 -53.20 2.41 -49.76
C PRO A 229 -52.70 1.34 -50.72
N TRP A 230 -51.91 1.77 -51.69
CA TRP A 230 -51.16 0.91 -52.59
C TRP A 230 -49.95 0.32 -51.87
N SER A 231 -49.60 -0.93 -52.20
CA SER A 231 -48.36 -1.55 -51.75
C SER A 231 -47.52 -2.02 -52.92
N MET A 232 -46.23 -1.70 -52.89
CA MET A 232 -45.24 -2.13 -53.89
C MET A 232 -44.89 -3.61 -53.71
N TYR A 233 -44.84 -4.35 -54.81
CA TYR A 233 -44.35 -5.73 -54.85
C TYR A 233 -43.32 -5.93 -55.96
N GLY A 234 -42.51 -6.96 -55.79
CA GLY A 234 -41.46 -7.38 -56.73
C GLY A 234 -41.50 -8.88 -57.01
N THR A 235 -40.35 -9.43 -57.41
CA THR A 235 -40.18 -10.85 -57.76
C THR A 235 -40.69 -11.76 -56.65
N GLY A 236 -41.50 -12.75 -57.01
CA GLY A 236 -42.16 -13.66 -56.06
C GLY A 236 -43.44 -13.10 -55.40
N PHE A 237 -43.93 -11.94 -55.85
CA PHE A 237 -45.05 -11.21 -55.24
C PHE A 237 -44.81 -10.84 -53.76
N LEU A 238 -43.55 -10.59 -53.41
CA LEU A 238 -43.12 -10.14 -52.10
C LEU A 238 -43.08 -8.60 -52.05
N PRO A 239 -43.19 -7.95 -50.87
CA PRO A 239 -43.07 -6.50 -50.75
C PRO A 239 -41.73 -6.00 -51.31
N ALA A 240 -41.78 -4.94 -52.13
CA ALA A 240 -40.58 -4.33 -52.72
C ALA A 240 -40.14 -3.09 -51.93
N SER A 241 -38.84 -3.00 -51.64
CA SER A 241 -38.22 -1.83 -51.03
C SER A 241 -37.96 -0.71 -52.06
N ARG A 242 -37.85 0.53 -51.57
CA ARG A 242 -37.26 1.67 -52.31
C ARG A 242 -35.76 1.86 -52.03
N GLY A 243 -35.21 1.17 -51.03
CA GLY A 243 -33.82 1.29 -50.57
C GLY A 243 -33.10 -0.05 -50.48
N PRO A 244 -31.90 -0.09 -49.86
CA PRO A 244 -31.09 -1.30 -49.76
C PRO A 244 -31.34 -2.11 -48.48
N GLU A 245 -32.34 -1.76 -47.67
CA GLU A 245 -32.59 -2.39 -46.35
C GLU A 245 -33.24 -3.78 -46.44
N ILE A 246 -34.15 -3.95 -47.39
CA ILE A 246 -34.91 -5.21 -47.57
C ILE A 246 -34.86 -5.64 -49.04
N SER A 247 -34.21 -6.76 -49.32
CA SER A 247 -34.27 -7.44 -50.62
C SER A 247 -35.17 -8.67 -50.53
N ARG A 248 -36.26 -8.72 -51.31
CA ARG A 248 -37.12 -9.90 -51.50
C ARG A 248 -37.57 -10.57 -50.18
N GLY A 249 -37.91 -9.79 -49.16
CA GLY A 249 -38.33 -10.32 -47.85
C GLY A 249 -37.18 -10.76 -46.92
N MET A 250 -35.93 -10.56 -47.31
CA MET A 250 -34.74 -10.65 -46.44
C MET A 250 -34.30 -9.26 -46.01
N VAL A 251 -33.82 -9.13 -44.77
CA VAL A 251 -33.05 -7.96 -44.34
C VAL A 251 -31.64 -8.08 -44.94
N THR A 252 -31.14 -7.01 -45.54
CA THR A 252 -29.83 -6.98 -46.21
C THR A 252 -28.69 -6.87 -45.19
N LEU A 253 -28.38 -7.97 -44.48
CA LEU A 253 -27.26 -8.02 -43.53
C LEU A 253 -25.91 -7.97 -44.25
N THR A 254 -25.83 -8.68 -45.37
CA THR A 254 -24.79 -8.55 -46.40
C THR A 254 -25.46 -8.10 -47.72
N PRO A 255 -24.76 -7.36 -48.60
CA PRO A 255 -25.32 -6.88 -49.86
C PRO A 255 -25.87 -8.04 -50.71
N ASP A 256 -27.09 -7.88 -51.24
CA ASP A 256 -27.67 -8.88 -52.15
C ASP A 256 -26.86 -8.89 -53.47
N PRO A 257 -26.28 -10.03 -53.90
CA PRO A 257 -25.44 -10.08 -55.10
C PRO A 257 -26.19 -9.84 -56.43
N ALA A 258 -27.52 -9.68 -56.41
CA ALA A 258 -28.31 -9.22 -57.55
C ALA A 258 -28.64 -7.70 -57.52
N VAL A 259 -28.16 -6.95 -56.52
CA VAL A 259 -28.39 -5.50 -56.36
C VAL A 259 -27.06 -4.75 -56.50
N THR A 260 -26.88 -4.07 -57.62
CA THR A 260 -25.66 -3.29 -57.89
C THR A 260 -25.69 -1.94 -57.16
N GLY A 261 -24.62 -1.62 -56.42
CA GLY A 261 -24.42 -0.29 -55.83
C GLY A 261 -24.78 -0.14 -54.36
N ASP A 262 -25.10 -1.24 -53.66
CA ASP A 262 -25.19 -1.21 -52.18
C ASP A 262 -23.77 -1.11 -51.56
N PRO A 263 -23.46 -0.07 -50.75
CA PRO A 263 -22.17 0.05 -50.07
C PRO A 263 -21.95 -0.96 -48.92
N GLY A 264 -22.99 -1.69 -48.50
CA GLY A 264 -22.91 -2.63 -47.37
C GLY A 264 -22.72 -1.94 -46.02
N GLY A 265 -21.99 -2.58 -45.10
CA GLY A 265 -21.52 -2.01 -43.82
C GLY A 265 -22.56 -1.70 -42.74
N ARG A 266 -23.87 -1.69 -43.06
CA ARG A 266 -24.96 -1.33 -42.12
C ARG A 266 -25.17 -2.31 -40.96
N TRP A 267 -24.65 -3.52 -41.06
CA TRP A 267 -24.81 -4.59 -40.08
C TRP A 267 -23.46 -5.24 -39.75
N THR A 268 -23.26 -5.56 -38.47
CA THR A 268 -22.11 -6.32 -37.99
C THR A 268 -22.54 -7.30 -36.89
N VAL A 269 -21.64 -8.20 -36.50
CA VAL A 269 -21.85 -9.17 -35.43
C VAL A 269 -20.73 -9.08 -34.41
N THR A 270 -21.10 -9.17 -33.13
CA THR A 270 -20.16 -9.29 -32.01
C THR A 270 -20.60 -10.41 -31.06
N THR A 271 -19.67 -10.91 -30.25
CA THR A 271 -19.89 -11.99 -29.29
C THR A 271 -19.43 -11.66 -27.87
N VAL A 272 -18.84 -10.49 -27.65
CA VAL A 272 -18.42 -9.97 -26.33
C VAL A 272 -19.49 -9.04 -25.75
N ASP A 273 -19.65 -9.02 -24.43
CA ASP A 273 -20.70 -8.27 -23.72
C ASP A 273 -20.43 -6.75 -23.73
N VAL A 274 -20.69 -6.11 -24.87
CA VAL A 274 -20.31 -4.72 -25.19
C VAL A 274 -20.64 -3.73 -24.07
N GLU A 275 -21.90 -3.70 -23.63
CA GLU A 275 -22.42 -2.67 -22.72
C GLU A 275 -21.82 -2.79 -21.31
N GLY A 276 -21.51 -4.03 -20.88
CA GLY A 276 -20.78 -4.29 -19.63
C GLY A 276 -19.27 -4.10 -19.76
N GLY A 277 -18.70 -4.47 -20.90
CA GLY A 277 -17.26 -4.37 -21.18
C GLY A 277 -16.78 -2.92 -21.31
N ALA A 278 -17.50 -2.10 -22.07
CA ALA A 278 -17.19 -0.69 -22.24
C ALA A 278 -17.19 0.07 -20.90
N ARG A 279 -18.20 -0.19 -20.04
CA ARG A 279 -18.26 0.40 -18.70
C ARG A 279 -17.04 0.02 -17.85
N LYS A 280 -16.73 -1.28 -17.74
CA LYS A 280 -15.54 -1.77 -17.02
C LYS A 280 -14.23 -1.12 -17.50
N LEU A 281 -14.11 -0.82 -18.80
CA LEU A 281 -12.92 -0.18 -19.37
C LEU A 281 -12.86 1.33 -19.10
N ARG A 282 -14.01 2.03 -19.12
CA ARG A 282 -14.12 3.43 -18.66
C ARG A 282 -13.78 3.55 -17.16
N ASP A 283 -14.30 2.63 -16.34
CA ASP A 283 -14.00 2.54 -14.89
C ASP A 283 -12.50 2.28 -14.64
N ALA A 284 -11.89 1.34 -15.38
CA ALA A 284 -10.46 1.05 -15.29
C ALA A 284 -9.59 2.23 -15.76
N SER A 285 -9.99 2.94 -16.82
CA SER A 285 -9.31 4.16 -17.28
C SER A 285 -9.36 5.29 -16.25
N GLN A 286 -10.48 5.45 -15.52
CA GLN A 286 -10.57 6.43 -14.43
C GLN A 286 -9.53 6.18 -13.33
N LEU A 287 -9.32 4.93 -12.92
CA LEU A 287 -8.29 4.55 -11.94
C LEU A 287 -6.87 4.83 -12.47
N VAL A 288 -6.63 4.67 -13.78
CA VAL A 288 -5.35 5.03 -14.41
C VAL A 288 -5.14 6.55 -14.44
N ALA A 289 -6.16 7.29 -14.85
CA ALA A 289 -6.13 8.76 -14.97
C ALA A 289 -6.02 9.47 -13.60
N ALA A 290 -6.50 8.87 -12.52
CA ALA A 290 -6.42 9.41 -11.15
C ALA A 290 -5.00 9.39 -10.55
N GLY A 291 -3.97 9.02 -11.32
CA GLY A 291 -2.58 8.88 -10.85
C GLY A 291 -2.31 7.57 -10.10
N GLN A 292 -3.36 6.91 -9.59
CA GLN A 292 -3.28 5.64 -8.87
C GLN A 292 -2.66 4.50 -9.69
N ALA A 293 -2.65 4.56 -11.02
CA ALA A 293 -1.86 3.61 -11.82
C ALA A 293 -0.35 3.63 -11.50
N ALA A 294 0.22 4.77 -11.08
CA ALA A 294 1.61 4.81 -10.63
C ALA A 294 1.78 4.08 -9.29
N GLU A 295 0.81 4.20 -8.38
CA GLU A 295 0.82 3.51 -7.08
C GLU A 295 0.55 2.00 -7.23
N LEU A 296 -0.42 1.60 -8.06
CA LEU A 296 -0.69 0.17 -8.36
C LEU A 296 0.42 -0.49 -9.18
N ALA A 297 1.09 0.23 -10.09
CA ALA A 297 2.25 -0.30 -10.80
C ALA A 297 3.53 -0.32 -9.94
N ALA A 298 3.62 0.52 -8.92
CA ALA A 298 4.70 0.51 -7.92
C ALA A 298 4.46 -0.50 -6.78
N ASP A 299 3.21 -0.93 -6.54
CA ASP A 299 2.89 -2.11 -5.72
C ASP A 299 3.05 -3.40 -6.54
N PRO A 300 4.16 -4.15 -6.41
CA PRO A 300 4.32 -5.40 -7.15
C PRO A 300 3.25 -6.43 -6.80
N ALA A 301 2.51 -6.30 -5.68
CA ALA A 301 1.40 -7.18 -5.35
C ALA A 301 0.19 -7.01 -6.29
N LYS A 302 -0.02 -5.82 -6.90
CA LYS A 302 -1.26 -5.47 -7.62
C LYS A 302 -1.01 -4.87 -9.01
N PRO A 303 -0.30 -5.59 -9.91
CA PRO A 303 0.01 -5.08 -11.24
C PRO A 303 -1.24 -4.72 -12.05
N LEU A 304 -1.15 -3.62 -12.81
CA LEU A 304 -2.21 -3.14 -13.70
C LEU A 304 -2.60 -4.23 -14.71
N SER A 305 -3.89 -4.53 -14.78
CA SER A 305 -4.49 -5.59 -15.59
C SER A 305 -5.80 -5.12 -16.24
N LEU A 306 -6.15 -5.72 -17.39
CA LEU A 306 -7.45 -5.46 -18.02
C LEU A 306 -8.58 -6.14 -17.25
N PRO A 307 -9.76 -5.49 -17.14
CA PRO A 307 -10.91 -6.07 -16.45
C PRO A 307 -11.50 -7.26 -17.22
N THR A 308 -12.09 -8.21 -16.51
CA THR A 308 -12.63 -9.44 -17.12
C THR A 308 -13.76 -9.16 -18.11
N MET A 309 -13.61 -9.64 -19.35
CA MET A 309 -14.67 -9.62 -20.34
C MET A 309 -15.60 -10.82 -20.19
N ARG A 310 -16.80 -10.71 -20.76
CA ARG A 310 -17.85 -11.74 -20.71
C ARG A 310 -18.28 -12.10 -22.13
N THR A 311 -18.51 -13.38 -22.39
CA THR A 311 -19.09 -13.85 -23.65
C THR A 311 -20.60 -13.64 -23.63
N ALA A 312 -21.14 -13.00 -24.66
CA ALA A 312 -22.50 -12.51 -24.67
C ALA A 312 -23.53 -13.48 -25.29
N GLY A 313 -23.08 -14.30 -26.24
CA GLY A 313 -23.93 -14.85 -27.31
C GLY A 313 -23.75 -14.04 -28.60
N ILE A 314 -24.28 -14.53 -29.73
CA ILE A 314 -24.17 -13.86 -31.03
C ILE A 314 -25.10 -12.64 -31.06
N GLN A 315 -24.53 -11.45 -31.10
CA GLN A 315 -25.25 -10.18 -31.16
C GLN A 315 -25.26 -9.63 -32.59
N LEU A 316 -26.45 -9.40 -33.14
CA LEU A 316 -26.64 -8.69 -34.40
C LEU A 316 -26.75 -7.19 -34.11
N VAL A 317 -25.82 -6.41 -34.64
CA VAL A 317 -25.67 -4.97 -34.39
C VAL A 317 -25.95 -4.20 -35.68
N ARG A 318 -26.80 -3.17 -35.61
CA ARG A 318 -27.02 -2.21 -36.70
C ARG A 318 -26.15 -0.99 -36.46
N VAL A 319 -25.22 -0.72 -37.37
CA VAL A 319 -24.32 0.43 -37.31
C VAL A 319 -25.10 1.71 -37.64
N ASP A 320 -24.88 2.77 -36.86
CA ASP A 320 -25.63 4.03 -36.89
C ASP A 320 -27.16 3.83 -36.81
N ARG A 321 -27.61 3.20 -35.73
CA ARG A 321 -29.05 2.95 -35.53
C ARG A 321 -29.85 4.25 -35.28
N HIS A 322 -29.23 5.37 -34.90
CA HIS A 322 -29.96 6.64 -34.78
C HIS A 322 -30.29 7.23 -36.16
N ALA A 323 -29.42 7.13 -37.16
CA ALA A 323 -29.80 7.51 -38.52
C ALA A 323 -31.05 6.75 -39.04
N GLU A 324 -31.21 5.48 -38.65
CA GLU A 324 -32.45 4.71 -38.94
C GLU A 324 -33.67 5.20 -38.13
N PHE A 325 -33.48 5.59 -36.85
CA PHE A 325 -34.56 6.16 -36.06
C PHE A 325 -34.99 7.54 -36.57
N GLU A 326 -34.08 8.46 -36.90
CA GLU A 326 -34.39 9.73 -37.57
C GLU A 326 -35.12 9.52 -38.90
N ARG A 327 -34.63 8.60 -39.76
CA ARG A 327 -35.27 8.28 -41.03
C ARG A 327 -36.72 7.80 -40.83
N ARG A 328 -36.97 6.96 -39.82
CA ARG A 328 -38.33 6.52 -39.45
C ARG A 328 -39.17 7.63 -38.82
N ARG A 329 -38.56 8.51 -38.03
CA ARG A 329 -39.20 9.70 -37.43
C ARG A 329 -39.70 10.64 -38.53
N GLY A 330 -38.89 10.90 -39.55
CA GLY A 330 -39.26 11.64 -40.76
C GLY A 330 -40.44 11.01 -41.50
N MET A 331 -40.34 9.73 -41.88
CA MET A 331 -41.44 9.02 -42.56
C MET A 331 -42.76 9.02 -41.74
N ALA A 332 -42.67 8.90 -40.41
CA ALA A 332 -43.83 8.96 -39.54
C ALA A 332 -44.46 10.37 -39.48
N LEU A 333 -43.64 11.43 -39.47
CA LEU A 333 -44.13 12.81 -39.55
C LEU A 333 -44.80 13.10 -40.89
N GLU A 334 -44.20 12.68 -42.00
CA GLU A 334 -44.80 12.79 -43.34
C GLU A 334 -46.13 12.02 -43.45
N SER A 335 -46.23 10.85 -42.83
CA SER A 335 -47.47 10.06 -42.80
C SER A 335 -48.54 10.70 -41.90
N ASN A 336 -48.14 11.27 -40.74
CA ASN A 336 -49.07 11.93 -39.81
C ASN A 336 -49.59 13.27 -40.34
N ALA A 337 -48.84 13.93 -41.22
CA ALA A 337 -49.27 15.17 -41.88
C ALA A 337 -50.33 14.97 -42.98
N ARG A 338 -50.63 13.71 -43.37
CA ARG A 338 -51.62 13.39 -44.40
C ARG A 338 -53.04 13.35 -43.83
N ALA A 339 -53.98 14.05 -44.47
CA ALA A 339 -55.39 14.03 -44.13
C ALA A 339 -56.07 12.65 -44.38
N THR A 340 -55.52 11.82 -45.26
CA THR A 340 -55.91 10.41 -45.46
C THR A 340 -54.72 9.63 -46.02
N LEU A 341 -54.77 8.30 -45.87
CA LEU A 341 -53.79 7.37 -46.44
C LEU A 341 -54.23 6.78 -47.80
N ASP A 342 -55.38 7.18 -48.35
CA ASP A 342 -55.77 6.77 -49.70
C ASP A 342 -54.72 7.21 -50.74
N GLY A 343 -54.51 6.38 -51.75
CA GLY A 343 -53.50 6.60 -52.80
C GLY A 343 -52.04 6.47 -52.36
N MET A 344 -51.72 6.49 -51.06
CA MET A 344 -50.34 6.35 -50.55
C MET A 344 -49.70 5.04 -51.02
N VAL A 345 -48.42 5.09 -51.39
CA VAL A 345 -47.65 3.93 -51.87
C VAL A 345 -46.68 3.46 -50.79
N LEU A 346 -47.06 2.38 -50.11
CA LEU A 346 -46.25 1.65 -49.14
C LEU A 346 -45.21 0.77 -49.86
N ASP A 347 -44.01 0.70 -49.28
CA ASP A 347 -42.93 -0.21 -49.68
C ASP A 347 -42.66 -1.25 -48.57
N ALA A 348 -41.65 -2.09 -48.77
CA ALA A 348 -41.29 -3.14 -47.82
C ALA A 348 -41.06 -2.62 -46.38
N GLU A 349 -40.42 -1.46 -46.23
CA GLU A 349 -40.08 -0.86 -44.93
C GLU A 349 -41.31 -0.44 -44.12
N HIS A 350 -42.41 -0.07 -44.80
CA HIS A 350 -43.70 0.23 -44.19
C HIS A 350 -44.46 -1.03 -43.74
N LEU A 351 -44.19 -2.18 -44.38
CA LEU A 351 -44.92 -3.43 -44.18
C LEU A 351 -44.21 -4.42 -43.22
N VAL A 352 -43.17 -3.98 -42.51
CA VAL A 352 -42.48 -4.78 -41.47
C VAL A 352 -43.30 -4.83 -40.16
N LEU A 353 -43.51 -6.05 -39.63
CA LEU A 353 -43.86 -6.26 -38.22
C LEU A 353 -42.58 -6.38 -37.36
N GLY A 354 -41.64 -7.20 -37.83
CA GLY A 354 -40.38 -7.46 -37.17
C GLY A 354 -39.50 -8.40 -37.98
N TYR A 355 -38.41 -8.88 -37.37
CA TYR A 355 -37.46 -9.80 -38.00
C TYR A 355 -37.52 -11.19 -37.38
N ARG A 356 -37.27 -12.20 -38.20
CA ARG A 356 -37.06 -13.61 -37.84
C ARG A 356 -35.60 -13.96 -38.09
N ILE A 357 -34.84 -14.11 -37.01
CA ILE A 357 -33.44 -14.51 -37.07
C ILE A 357 -33.35 -16.03 -37.24
N ASP A 358 -32.66 -16.46 -38.30
CA ASP A 358 -32.26 -17.85 -38.48
C ASP A 358 -30.76 -17.98 -38.23
N ILE A 359 -30.36 -19.10 -37.64
CA ILE A 359 -28.96 -19.50 -37.45
C ILE A 359 -28.70 -20.79 -38.23
N ARG A 360 -27.56 -20.85 -38.93
CA ARG A 360 -27.03 -22.09 -39.51
C ARG A 360 -25.92 -22.62 -38.63
N LEU A 361 -25.99 -23.92 -38.32
CA LEU A 361 -24.88 -24.71 -37.80
C LEU A 361 -24.65 -25.88 -38.77
N GLY A 362 -23.42 -26.06 -39.23
CA GLY A 362 -23.12 -26.94 -40.36
C GLY A 362 -23.94 -26.56 -41.61
N ASN A 363 -24.74 -27.51 -42.11
CA ASN A 363 -25.52 -27.34 -43.34
C ASN A 363 -27.03 -27.08 -43.12
N ARG A 364 -27.50 -26.89 -41.87
CA ARG A 364 -28.94 -26.75 -41.57
C ARG A 364 -29.26 -25.40 -40.93
N TRP A 365 -30.13 -24.62 -41.57
CA TRP A 365 -30.76 -23.45 -40.97
C TRP A 365 -31.80 -23.85 -39.93
N ARG A 366 -31.90 -23.05 -38.87
CA ARG A 366 -32.86 -23.18 -37.77
C ARG A 366 -33.35 -21.80 -37.36
N SER A 367 -34.66 -21.62 -37.28
CA SER A 367 -35.28 -20.37 -36.82
C SER A 367 -35.27 -20.28 -35.32
N LEU A 368 -34.84 -19.13 -34.79
CA LEU A 368 -34.89 -18.85 -33.35
C LEU A 368 -36.31 -18.48 -32.86
N HIS A 369 -37.29 -18.39 -33.76
CA HIS A 369 -38.63 -17.83 -33.51
C HIS A 369 -39.79 -18.83 -33.59
N ARG A 370 -39.51 -20.10 -33.94
CA ARG A 370 -40.50 -21.19 -33.91
C ARG A 370 -40.98 -21.44 -32.48
N ARG A 371 -42.30 -21.39 -32.26
CA ARG A 371 -42.93 -21.60 -30.97
C ARG A 371 -44.25 -22.36 -31.10
N ILE A 372 -44.59 -23.06 -30.03
CA ILE A 372 -45.92 -23.57 -29.75
C ILE A 372 -46.63 -22.50 -28.91
N ALA A 373 -47.76 -21.99 -29.37
CA ALA A 373 -48.47 -20.86 -28.80
C ALA A 373 -49.92 -21.21 -28.41
N THR A 374 -50.33 -20.80 -27.22
CA THR A 374 -51.74 -20.80 -26.79
C THR A 374 -52.12 -19.39 -26.40
N TYR A 375 -53.13 -18.84 -27.07
CA TYR A 375 -53.69 -17.53 -26.77
C TYR A 375 -54.96 -17.68 -25.95
N HIS A 376 -55.15 -16.84 -24.93
CA HIS A 376 -56.30 -16.97 -24.03
C HIS A 376 -56.91 -15.63 -23.60
N ARG A 377 -58.20 -15.66 -23.23
CA ARG A 377 -59.01 -14.49 -22.85
C ARG A 377 -59.83 -14.77 -21.59
N GLY A 378 -59.94 -13.77 -20.70
CA GLY A 378 -60.87 -13.79 -19.57
C GLY A 378 -60.48 -14.71 -18.41
N THR A 379 -61.37 -14.79 -17.41
CA THR A 379 -61.27 -15.66 -16.23
C THR A 379 -62.63 -16.33 -15.99
N PRO A 380 -62.76 -17.67 -16.12
CA PRO A 380 -61.75 -18.64 -16.56
C PRO A 380 -61.26 -18.38 -17.99
N ALA A 381 -60.06 -18.87 -18.30
CA ALA A 381 -59.36 -18.61 -19.55
C ALA A 381 -60.01 -19.38 -20.72
N GLN A 382 -60.56 -18.64 -21.70
CA GLN A 382 -61.07 -19.16 -22.97
C GLN A 382 -59.99 -19.07 -24.04
N VAL A 383 -59.76 -20.15 -24.80
CA VAL A 383 -58.76 -20.19 -25.89
C VAL A 383 -59.21 -19.34 -27.08
N ILE A 384 -58.25 -18.61 -27.65
CA ILE A 384 -58.39 -17.87 -28.91
C ILE A 384 -57.74 -18.70 -30.03
N GLY A 385 -58.49 -19.01 -31.08
CA GLY A 385 -58.03 -19.86 -32.19
C GLY A 385 -57.82 -21.31 -31.75
N GLU A 386 -56.58 -21.80 -31.85
CA GLU A 386 -56.18 -23.17 -31.56
C GLU A 386 -55.21 -23.21 -30.36
N ALA A 387 -55.37 -24.20 -29.48
CA ALA A 387 -54.44 -24.42 -28.37
C ALA A 387 -53.22 -25.20 -28.85
N GLY A 388 -52.01 -24.70 -28.55
CA GLY A 388 -50.77 -25.31 -29.04
C GLY A 388 -50.49 -25.04 -30.51
N LEU A 389 -50.96 -23.91 -31.06
CA LEU A 389 -50.69 -23.48 -32.43
C LEU A 389 -49.18 -23.40 -32.70
N HIS A 390 -48.70 -24.17 -33.67
CA HIS A 390 -47.33 -24.05 -34.16
C HIS A 390 -47.22 -22.79 -35.05
N GLU A 391 -46.46 -21.79 -34.60
CA GLU A 391 -46.26 -20.55 -35.34
C GLU A 391 -44.83 -20.00 -35.21
N GLU A 392 -44.52 -19.01 -36.04
CA GLU A 392 -43.22 -18.35 -36.06
C GLU A 392 -43.35 -16.87 -35.67
N GLY A 393 -42.82 -16.54 -34.49
CA GLY A 393 -42.79 -15.18 -33.96
C GLY A 393 -41.84 -14.24 -34.71
N HIS A 394 -41.44 -13.16 -34.04
CA HIS A 394 -40.49 -12.16 -34.55
C HIS A 394 -39.89 -11.37 -33.38
N ILE A 395 -38.83 -10.60 -33.62
CA ILE A 395 -38.36 -9.50 -32.75
C ILE A 395 -38.69 -8.14 -33.37
N LYS A 396 -38.95 -7.12 -32.54
CA LYS A 396 -39.19 -5.76 -33.01
C LYS A 396 -37.87 -5.10 -33.44
N ALA A 397 -37.69 -4.94 -34.76
CA ALA A 397 -36.50 -4.32 -35.35
C ALA A 397 -36.19 -2.90 -34.84
N ASN A 398 -37.18 -2.19 -34.30
CA ASN A 398 -37.10 -0.78 -33.87
C ASN A 398 -37.64 -0.58 -32.45
N GLY A 399 -37.48 -1.58 -31.58
CA GLY A 399 -37.80 -1.43 -30.16
C GLY A 399 -36.89 -0.40 -29.46
N ALA A 400 -37.49 0.44 -28.63
CA ALA A 400 -36.83 1.37 -27.71
C ALA A 400 -37.54 1.30 -26.34
N ALA A 401 -36.84 1.62 -25.26
CA ALA A 401 -37.34 1.57 -23.89
C ALA A 401 -37.25 2.96 -23.23
N ARG A 402 -38.21 3.29 -22.37
CA ARG A 402 -38.24 4.56 -21.61
C ARG A 402 -37.67 4.31 -20.22
N GLY A 403 -36.68 5.09 -19.81
CA GLY A 403 -36.09 4.99 -18.46
C GLY A 403 -36.98 5.60 -17.39
N ALA A 404 -36.63 5.39 -16.11
CA ALA A 404 -37.31 6.07 -14.99
C ALA A 404 -37.04 7.59 -14.95
N ASP A 405 -36.06 8.05 -15.73
CA ASP A 405 -35.74 9.46 -16.02
C ASP A 405 -36.56 10.04 -17.19
N ASP A 406 -37.57 9.31 -17.67
CA ASP A 406 -38.45 9.65 -18.81
C ASP A 406 -37.74 9.82 -20.17
N VAL A 407 -36.48 9.40 -20.29
CA VAL A 407 -35.73 9.44 -21.56
C VAL A 407 -35.90 8.13 -22.33
N LEU A 408 -36.32 8.23 -23.60
CA LEU A 408 -36.37 7.08 -24.51
C LEU A 408 -34.96 6.68 -24.99
N ARG A 409 -34.62 5.39 -24.92
CA ARG A 409 -33.30 4.83 -25.26
C ARG A 409 -33.39 3.57 -26.12
N ALA A 410 -32.34 3.32 -26.89
CA ALA A 410 -32.11 2.08 -27.63
C ALA A 410 -30.60 1.72 -27.68
N SER A 411 -30.30 0.45 -27.94
CA SER A 411 -28.93 -0.04 -28.21
C SER A 411 -28.74 -0.21 -29.73
N GLU A 412 -27.52 -0.17 -30.27
CA GLU A 412 -27.30 -0.60 -31.67
C GLU A 412 -27.51 -2.12 -31.84
N VAL A 413 -27.49 -2.89 -30.74
CA VAL A 413 -27.86 -4.30 -30.72
C VAL A 413 -29.36 -4.46 -31.05
N VAL A 414 -29.67 -5.18 -32.13
CA VAL A 414 -31.04 -5.49 -32.57
C VAL A 414 -31.47 -6.88 -32.09
N ALA A 415 -30.54 -7.83 -31.99
CA ALA A 415 -30.78 -9.18 -31.48
C ALA A 415 -29.56 -9.71 -30.70
N ARG A 416 -29.79 -10.57 -29.71
CA ARG A 416 -28.75 -11.29 -28.95
C ARG A 416 -29.15 -12.75 -28.77
N TRP A 417 -28.50 -13.66 -29.49
CA TRP A 417 -28.75 -15.10 -29.38
C TRP A 417 -27.73 -15.76 -28.45
N ASN A 418 -28.20 -16.25 -27.30
CA ASN A 418 -27.38 -16.89 -26.25
C ASN A 418 -27.65 -18.41 -26.12
N GLY A 419 -27.99 -19.06 -27.24
CA GLY A 419 -28.34 -20.49 -27.27
C GLY A 419 -29.82 -20.80 -27.02
N TRP A 420 -30.67 -19.80 -26.72
CA TRP A 420 -32.12 -19.98 -26.54
C TRP A 420 -32.95 -19.35 -27.69
N SER A 421 -34.26 -19.60 -27.68
CA SER A 421 -35.22 -18.94 -28.59
C SER A 421 -35.28 -17.42 -28.37
N LEU A 422 -35.53 -16.68 -29.45
CA LEU A 422 -35.83 -15.25 -29.42
C LEU A 422 -37.35 -14.95 -29.37
N ALA A 423 -38.21 -15.97 -29.41
CA ALA A 423 -39.66 -15.84 -29.31
C ALA A 423 -40.25 -16.33 -27.98
N THR A 424 -39.43 -16.93 -27.10
CA THR A 424 -39.82 -17.42 -25.78
C THR A 424 -38.73 -17.14 -24.73
N VAL A 425 -39.13 -16.96 -23.46
CA VAL A 425 -38.20 -16.75 -22.35
C VAL A 425 -37.49 -18.07 -22.00
N ARG A 426 -36.17 -18.06 -21.78
CA ARG A 426 -35.42 -19.24 -21.28
C ARG A 426 -35.98 -19.63 -19.91
N PRO A 427 -36.33 -20.90 -19.65
CA PRO A 427 -36.74 -21.35 -18.34
C PRO A 427 -35.70 -21.02 -17.27
N ARG A 428 -36.18 -20.60 -16.10
CA ARG A 428 -35.37 -20.53 -14.87
C ARG A 428 -35.40 -21.88 -14.19
N PHE A 429 -34.23 -22.44 -13.94
CA PHE A 429 -34.07 -23.72 -13.25
C PHE A 429 -33.71 -23.50 -11.77
N ASP A 430 -33.15 -22.34 -11.47
CA ASP A 430 -32.77 -21.76 -10.17
C ASP A 430 -33.93 -21.52 -9.19
N MET A 431 -35.18 -21.59 -9.67
CA MET A 431 -36.38 -21.37 -8.86
C MET A 431 -37.14 -22.69 -8.65
N PRO A 432 -37.64 -22.98 -7.43
CA PRO A 432 -38.57 -24.10 -7.25
C PRO A 432 -39.83 -23.87 -8.10
N ALA A 433 -40.31 -24.92 -8.76
CA ALA A 433 -41.38 -24.89 -9.78
C ALA A 433 -42.78 -24.50 -9.28
N VAL A 434 -42.87 -23.85 -8.12
CA VAL A 434 -44.09 -23.47 -7.39
C VAL A 434 -44.34 -21.96 -7.45
N VAL A 435 -43.33 -21.14 -7.80
CA VAL A 435 -43.54 -19.72 -8.11
C VAL A 435 -44.02 -19.60 -9.56
N PRO A 436 -45.26 -19.13 -9.83
CA PRO A 436 -45.67 -18.81 -11.19
C PRO A 436 -44.76 -17.71 -11.73
N GLY A 437 -44.16 -17.93 -12.91
CA GLY A 437 -43.53 -16.83 -13.65
C GLY A 437 -44.54 -15.70 -13.86
N PRO A 438 -44.11 -14.42 -13.92
CA PRO A 438 -45.02 -13.28 -13.98
C PRO A 438 -46.04 -13.46 -15.11
N SER A 439 -47.33 -13.51 -14.73
CA SER A 439 -48.42 -13.92 -15.62
C SER A 439 -48.37 -13.10 -16.90
N ARG A 440 -48.25 -13.75 -18.06
CA ARG A 440 -48.06 -13.08 -19.35
C ARG A 440 -49.35 -12.40 -19.79
N GLY A 441 -49.49 -11.13 -19.42
CA GLY A 441 -50.72 -10.34 -19.48
C GLY A 441 -50.97 -9.49 -18.22
N ALA A 442 -50.31 -9.76 -17.10
CA ALA A 442 -50.36 -8.93 -15.90
C ALA A 442 -49.85 -7.51 -16.21
N GLY A 443 -50.67 -6.50 -15.88
CA GLY A 443 -50.41 -5.10 -16.23
C GLY A 443 -51.05 -4.66 -17.56
N LEU A 444 -51.50 -5.58 -18.42
CA LEU A 444 -52.46 -5.23 -19.47
C LEU A 444 -53.83 -5.02 -18.82
N ALA A 445 -54.42 -3.84 -19.00
CA ALA A 445 -55.79 -3.56 -18.56
C ALA A 445 -56.86 -4.11 -19.55
N ILE A 446 -56.51 -5.14 -20.33
CA ILE A 446 -57.42 -6.02 -21.07
C ILE A 446 -57.26 -7.47 -20.57
N ALA A 447 -58.35 -8.22 -20.54
CA ALA A 447 -58.34 -9.62 -20.10
C ALA A 447 -57.81 -10.57 -21.19
N PHE A 448 -56.54 -10.42 -21.59
CA PHE A 448 -55.85 -11.18 -22.63
C PHE A 448 -54.47 -11.66 -22.13
N GLY A 449 -54.10 -12.88 -22.46
CA GLY A 449 -52.81 -13.47 -22.11
C GLY A 449 -52.39 -14.58 -23.07
N TRP A 450 -51.15 -15.08 -22.90
CA TRP A 450 -50.56 -16.06 -23.81
C TRP A 450 -49.48 -16.94 -23.17
N ASP A 451 -49.45 -18.19 -23.61
CA ASP A 451 -48.47 -19.19 -23.23
C ASP A 451 -47.63 -19.55 -24.46
N PHE A 452 -46.32 -19.35 -24.39
CA PHE A 452 -45.39 -19.66 -25.48
C PHE A 452 -44.28 -20.59 -24.98
N VAL A 453 -44.10 -21.71 -25.67
CA VAL A 453 -43.04 -22.71 -25.48
C VAL A 453 -42.21 -22.78 -26.78
N ALA A 454 -40.88 -22.93 -26.67
CA ALA A 454 -40.05 -23.11 -27.86
C ALA A 454 -40.41 -24.44 -28.55
N GLU A 455 -40.50 -24.46 -29.88
CA GLU A 455 -40.80 -25.71 -30.59
C GLU A 455 -39.65 -26.73 -30.36
N PRO A 456 -39.93 -27.99 -29.96
CA PRO A 456 -38.90 -29.00 -29.77
C PRO A 456 -37.98 -29.16 -30.98
N GLU A 457 -36.68 -29.38 -30.72
CA GLU A 457 -35.61 -29.41 -31.73
C GLU A 457 -35.44 -28.15 -32.61
N SER A 458 -36.23 -27.09 -32.45
CA SER A 458 -36.15 -25.92 -33.34
C SER A 458 -34.83 -25.15 -33.24
N LEU A 459 -34.14 -25.20 -32.10
CA LEU A 459 -32.95 -24.40 -31.80
C LEU A 459 -31.63 -25.13 -32.16
N PRO A 460 -30.60 -24.40 -32.64
CA PRO A 460 -29.23 -24.93 -32.70
C PRO A 460 -28.55 -24.88 -31.33
N ARG A 461 -27.52 -25.71 -31.11
CA ARG A 461 -26.65 -25.63 -29.93
C ARG A 461 -25.64 -24.49 -30.11
N LEU A 462 -25.48 -23.63 -29.10
CA LEU A 462 -24.42 -22.59 -29.06
C LEU A 462 -23.20 -23.13 -28.31
N ARG A 463 -22.05 -23.24 -28.97
CA ARG A 463 -20.83 -23.88 -28.47
C ARG A 463 -19.60 -23.08 -28.90
N PHE A 464 -18.56 -23.12 -28.08
CA PHE A 464 -17.24 -22.64 -28.47
C PHE A 464 -16.64 -23.51 -29.59
N THR A 465 -15.65 -22.97 -30.30
CA THR A 465 -14.98 -23.54 -31.50
C THR A 465 -15.85 -23.72 -32.74
N GLU A 466 -17.19 -23.68 -32.62
CA GLU A 466 -18.12 -23.72 -33.75
C GLU A 466 -18.15 -22.43 -34.57
N ARG A 467 -18.45 -22.58 -35.87
CA ARG A 467 -18.74 -21.45 -36.79
C ARG A 467 -20.21 -21.46 -37.19
N TYR A 468 -20.85 -20.31 -37.03
CA TYR A 468 -22.27 -20.09 -37.33
C TYR A 468 -22.44 -19.19 -38.56
N ALA A 469 -23.60 -19.28 -39.21
CA ALA A 469 -24.10 -18.21 -40.08
C ALA A 469 -25.40 -17.64 -39.52
N LEU A 470 -25.67 -16.37 -39.81
CA LEU A 470 -26.86 -15.64 -39.35
C LEU A 470 -27.52 -14.95 -40.53
N ARG A 471 -28.85 -15.04 -40.62
CA ARG A 471 -29.67 -14.28 -41.58
C ARG A 471 -30.96 -13.81 -40.91
N ALA A 472 -31.62 -12.81 -41.49
CA ALA A 472 -32.87 -12.26 -40.97
C ALA A 472 -33.96 -12.19 -42.05
N ARG A 473 -35.02 -12.98 -41.91
CA ARG A 473 -36.25 -12.88 -42.71
C ARG A 473 -37.15 -11.79 -42.16
N VAL A 474 -37.85 -11.06 -43.02
CA VAL A 474 -38.89 -10.11 -42.62
C VAL A 474 -40.18 -10.85 -42.28
N ALA A 475 -40.73 -10.61 -41.09
CA ALA A 475 -42.12 -10.91 -40.78
C ALA A 475 -42.99 -9.73 -41.24
N ASP A 476 -43.90 -9.95 -42.19
CA ASP A 476 -44.80 -8.91 -42.69
C ASP A 476 -45.84 -8.48 -41.63
N ILE A 477 -46.45 -7.31 -41.81
CA ILE A 477 -47.42 -6.70 -40.89
C ILE A 477 -48.69 -7.56 -40.67
N ALA A 478 -48.94 -8.56 -41.53
CA ALA A 478 -50.01 -9.57 -41.37
C ALA A 478 -49.49 -10.94 -40.87
N GLY A 479 -48.24 -11.01 -40.39
CA GLY A 479 -47.59 -12.20 -39.83
C GLY A 479 -47.08 -13.22 -40.84
N GLY A 480 -47.00 -12.87 -42.12
CA GLY A 480 -46.50 -13.70 -43.21
C GLY A 480 -44.98 -13.59 -43.40
N GLY A 481 -44.52 -13.12 -44.56
CA GLY A 481 -43.11 -13.15 -44.98
C GLY A 481 -42.65 -14.49 -45.59
N LEU A 482 -41.34 -14.64 -45.79
CA LEU A 482 -40.70 -15.88 -46.27
C LEU A 482 -40.78 -17.02 -45.23
N THR A 483 -40.88 -18.26 -45.68
CA THR A 483 -40.71 -19.46 -44.83
C THR A 483 -39.22 -19.73 -44.56
N LEU A 484 -38.91 -20.67 -43.65
CA LEU A 484 -37.52 -21.02 -43.32
C LEU A 484 -36.76 -21.62 -44.52
N ASP A 485 -37.44 -22.43 -45.33
CA ASP A 485 -36.82 -23.25 -46.38
C ASP A 485 -37.04 -22.66 -47.79
N ASP A 486 -37.38 -21.36 -47.88
CA ASP A 486 -37.56 -20.65 -49.15
C ASP A 486 -36.21 -20.38 -49.86
N PRO A 487 -36.05 -20.70 -51.15
CA PRO A 487 -34.80 -20.44 -51.90
C PRO A 487 -34.36 -18.97 -52.00
N GLN A 488 -35.22 -17.98 -51.71
CA GLN A 488 -34.81 -16.57 -51.59
C GLN A 488 -34.15 -16.24 -50.25
N ALA A 489 -34.19 -17.13 -49.25
CA ALA A 489 -33.71 -16.81 -47.91
C ALA A 489 -32.17 -16.81 -47.77
N ASP A 490 -31.43 -17.49 -48.64
CA ASP A 490 -29.96 -17.62 -48.53
C ASP A 490 -29.13 -16.46 -49.10
N ARG A 491 -29.78 -15.35 -49.49
CA ARG A 491 -29.16 -14.28 -50.28
C ARG A 491 -28.31 -13.29 -49.49
N CYS A 492 -28.73 -12.96 -48.27
CA CYS A 492 -28.19 -11.82 -47.49
C CYS A 492 -27.74 -12.28 -46.08
N ALA A 493 -26.99 -13.38 -46.02
CA ALA A 493 -26.50 -13.97 -44.78
C ALA A 493 -25.08 -13.50 -44.42
N ILE A 494 -24.80 -13.37 -43.12
CA ILE A 494 -23.43 -13.32 -42.58
C ILE A 494 -22.99 -14.77 -42.40
N THR A 495 -22.01 -15.23 -43.20
CA THR A 495 -21.73 -16.66 -43.39
C THR A 495 -20.73 -17.28 -42.41
N GLU A 496 -19.93 -16.46 -41.73
CA GLU A 496 -18.85 -16.91 -40.85
C GLU A 496 -18.80 -16.09 -39.56
N ILE A 497 -19.35 -16.66 -38.49
CA ILE A 497 -19.33 -16.12 -37.13
C ILE A 497 -18.68 -17.17 -36.24
N GLY A 498 -17.43 -16.95 -35.84
CA GLY A 498 -16.79 -17.77 -34.82
C GLY A 498 -17.36 -17.45 -33.43
N TYR A 499 -17.48 -18.47 -32.57
CA TYR A 499 -17.87 -18.26 -31.17
C TYR A 499 -16.77 -18.78 -30.24
N GLY A 500 -16.26 -17.89 -29.38
CA GLY A 500 -15.16 -18.17 -28.46
C GLY A 500 -15.35 -17.47 -27.11
N ARG A 501 -14.69 -18.01 -26.09
CA ARG A 501 -14.75 -17.59 -24.69
C ARG A 501 -13.91 -16.32 -24.47
N PHE A 502 -14.50 -15.32 -23.81
CA PHE A 502 -13.85 -14.07 -23.37
C PHE A 502 -13.57 -14.05 -21.85
N GLU A 503 -14.29 -14.85 -21.06
CA GLU A 503 -13.99 -15.05 -19.64
C GLU A 503 -12.66 -15.81 -19.50
N PRO A 504 -11.66 -15.33 -18.73
CA PRO A 504 -10.50 -16.15 -18.40
C PRO A 504 -10.89 -17.41 -17.60
N VAL A 505 -9.97 -18.36 -17.47
CA VAL A 505 -10.04 -19.39 -16.44
C VAL A 505 -9.66 -18.75 -15.11
N PRO A 506 -10.53 -18.74 -14.08
CA PRO A 506 -10.18 -18.16 -12.79
C PRO A 506 -8.96 -18.85 -12.19
N SER A 507 -8.16 -18.11 -11.42
CA SER A 507 -7.13 -18.69 -10.55
C SER A 507 -7.76 -19.69 -9.55
N PRO A 508 -7.03 -20.71 -9.07
CA PRO A 508 -7.51 -21.64 -8.05
C PRO A 508 -7.97 -20.88 -6.79
N PRO A 509 -9.24 -21.02 -6.34
CA PRO A 509 -9.70 -20.34 -5.14
C PRO A 509 -8.92 -20.79 -3.91
N VAL A 510 -8.34 -19.83 -3.20
CA VAL A 510 -7.66 -20.01 -1.91
C VAL A 510 -8.70 -19.87 -0.79
N LEU A 511 -8.79 -20.86 0.08
CA LEU A 511 -9.75 -20.90 1.20
C LEU A 511 -9.07 -21.27 2.52
N LEU A 512 -9.74 -21.01 3.64
CA LEU A 512 -9.35 -21.53 4.95
C LEU A 512 -9.69 -23.02 5.08
N GLU A 513 -9.22 -23.67 6.14
CA GLU A 513 -9.65 -25.03 6.50
C GLU A 513 -11.08 -25.01 7.11
N PRO A 514 -11.84 -26.13 7.05
CA PRO A 514 -13.23 -26.17 7.51
C PRO A 514 -13.40 -25.71 8.97
N GLY A 515 -14.46 -24.94 9.22
CA GLY A 515 -14.75 -24.39 10.54
C GLY A 515 -13.89 -23.20 10.95
N LEU A 516 -12.96 -22.73 10.11
CA LEU A 516 -12.23 -21.48 10.32
C LEU A 516 -12.87 -20.31 9.57
N THR A 517 -12.92 -19.16 10.23
CA THR A 517 -13.33 -17.88 9.66
C THR A 517 -12.17 -16.88 9.66
N ALA A 518 -12.35 -15.71 9.06
CA ALA A 518 -11.36 -14.63 9.15
C ALA A 518 -11.13 -14.12 10.59
N ALA A 519 -12.02 -14.43 11.54
CA ALA A 519 -11.85 -14.09 12.96
C ALA A 519 -10.96 -15.10 13.72
N ASP A 520 -10.68 -16.27 13.13
CA ASP A 520 -9.84 -17.33 13.71
C ASP A 520 -8.36 -17.23 13.26
N LEU A 521 -8.02 -16.16 12.55
CA LEU A 521 -6.67 -15.88 12.03
C LEU A 521 -5.84 -15.03 13.00
N GLY A 522 -4.54 -15.29 13.07
CA GLY A 522 -3.62 -14.53 13.91
C GLY A 522 -3.33 -13.11 13.38
N PRO A 523 -2.66 -12.24 14.16
CA PRO A 523 -2.34 -10.88 13.73
C PRO A 523 -1.53 -10.88 12.42
N GLY A 524 -1.99 -10.10 11.44
CA GLY A 524 -1.38 -10.01 10.11
C GLY A 524 -1.55 -11.24 9.21
N GLU A 525 -2.46 -12.17 9.53
CA GLU A 525 -2.90 -13.20 8.59
C GLU A 525 -4.18 -12.81 7.86
N ALA A 526 -4.31 -13.33 6.64
CA ALA A 526 -5.50 -13.27 5.80
C ALA A 526 -5.66 -14.61 5.05
N VAL A 527 -6.64 -14.72 4.15
CA VAL A 527 -6.78 -15.88 3.27
C VAL A 527 -5.57 -15.99 2.32
N ASP A 528 -5.18 -14.84 1.77
CA ASP A 528 -4.07 -14.58 0.85
C ASP A 528 -2.76 -14.17 1.56
N GLN A 529 -2.75 -14.08 2.89
CA GLN A 529 -1.54 -13.82 3.69
C GLN A 529 -1.36 -14.90 4.77
N VAL A 530 -0.42 -15.82 4.55
CA VAL A 530 -0.13 -16.96 5.44
C VAL A 530 1.10 -16.64 6.29
N VAL A 531 1.00 -16.81 7.61
CA VAL A 531 2.08 -16.40 8.54
C VAL A 531 2.38 -17.52 9.55
N VAL A 532 3.65 -17.88 9.66
CA VAL A 532 4.19 -18.64 10.80
C VAL A 532 5.08 -17.73 11.65
N ARG A 533 5.13 -18.00 12.96
CA ARG A 533 5.76 -17.11 13.95
C ARG A 533 6.81 -17.86 14.77
N SER A 534 7.91 -17.18 15.06
CA SER A 534 9.01 -17.72 15.87
C SER A 534 9.78 -16.62 16.62
N ASP A 535 10.55 -17.02 17.64
CA ASP A 535 11.62 -16.22 18.23
C ASP A 535 12.96 -16.60 17.58
N PRO A 536 13.97 -15.71 17.53
CA PRO A 536 15.30 -16.03 16.99
C PRO A 536 15.90 -17.32 17.57
N GLY A 537 16.34 -18.22 16.69
CA GLY A 537 16.89 -19.54 17.08
C GLY A 537 15.86 -20.58 17.54
N SER A 538 14.58 -20.24 17.61
CA SER A 538 13.49 -21.15 17.99
C SER A 538 12.79 -21.76 16.77
N THR A 539 12.13 -22.91 16.95
CA THR A 539 11.23 -23.48 15.93
C THR A 539 9.81 -22.93 16.10
N VAL A 540 8.99 -23.01 15.05
CA VAL A 540 7.57 -22.60 15.09
C VAL A 540 6.82 -23.40 16.17
N ASP A 541 7.04 -24.71 16.26
CA ASP A 541 6.40 -25.56 17.28
C ASP A 541 6.80 -25.16 18.71
N ALA A 542 8.08 -24.85 18.93
CA ALA A 542 8.58 -24.40 20.22
C ALA A 542 8.06 -23.01 20.60
N PHE A 543 7.86 -22.12 19.62
CA PHE A 543 7.20 -20.82 19.81
C PHE A 543 5.74 -21.00 20.22
N VAL A 544 4.96 -21.84 19.51
CA VAL A 544 3.54 -22.10 19.83
C VAL A 544 3.40 -22.72 21.22
N ALA A 545 4.24 -23.70 21.57
CA ALA A 545 4.22 -24.33 22.88
C ALA A 545 4.51 -23.36 24.04
N GLN A 546 5.34 -22.33 23.80
CA GLN A 546 5.64 -21.28 24.77
C GLN A 546 4.61 -20.14 24.78
N ASN A 547 3.89 -19.92 23.68
CA ASN A 547 3.00 -18.78 23.49
C ASN A 547 1.60 -19.22 22.99
N PRO A 548 0.78 -19.92 23.80
CA PRO A 548 -0.47 -20.56 23.34
C PRO A 548 -1.54 -19.64 22.77
N GLY A 549 -1.43 -18.31 22.95
CA GLY A 549 -2.30 -17.33 22.29
C GLY A 549 -2.10 -17.27 20.77
N TYR A 550 -0.93 -17.67 20.26
CA TYR A 550 -0.65 -17.74 18.83
C TYR A 550 -1.00 -19.11 18.26
N THR A 551 -2.26 -19.28 17.90
CA THR A 551 -2.71 -20.46 17.14
C THR A 551 -2.24 -20.34 15.69
N MET A 552 -1.36 -21.23 15.22
CA MET A 552 -0.91 -21.22 13.82
C MET A 552 -1.95 -21.83 12.87
N ARG A 553 -2.11 -21.19 11.71
CA ARG A 553 -2.87 -21.67 10.55
C ARG A 553 -1.99 -21.65 9.30
N PRO A 554 -0.96 -22.52 9.21
CA PRO A 554 0.00 -22.50 8.10
C PRO A 554 -0.60 -23.00 6.77
N ARG A 555 -1.84 -23.47 6.76
CA ARG A 555 -2.49 -24.13 5.62
C ARG A 555 -3.60 -23.28 4.99
N ARG A 556 -3.75 -23.41 3.68
CA ARG A 556 -4.92 -22.93 2.92
C ARG A 556 -5.33 -24.03 1.94
N LYS A 557 -6.64 -24.19 1.72
CA LYS A 557 -7.16 -25.08 0.67
C LYS A 557 -7.07 -24.39 -0.69
N LEU A 558 -6.75 -25.16 -1.72
CA LEU A 558 -6.79 -24.77 -3.13
C LEU A 558 -7.83 -25.63 -3.84
N LEU A 559 -8.89 -25.00 -4.35
CA LEU A 559 -9.93 -25.69 -5.11
C LEU A 559 -9.72 -25.62 -6.62
N ARG A 560 -10.27 -26.59 -7.35
CA ARG A 560 -10.46 -26.45 -8.80
C ARG A 560 -11.42 -25.28 -9.06
N PRO A 561 -11.09 -24.34 -9.97
CA PRO A 561 -11.98 -23.25 -10.33
C PRO A 561 -13.39 -23.75 -10.68
N ARG A 562 -14.41 -23.03 -10.18
CA ARG A 562 -15.83 -23.32 -10.43
C ARG A 562 -16.32 -22.49 -11.61
N THR A 563 -17.27 -22.99 -12.41
CA THR A 563 -17.78 -22.28 -13.59
C THR A 563 -19.30 -22.29 -13.68
N SER A 564 -19.86 -21.44 -14.56
CA SER A 564 -21.31 -21.38 -14.76
C SER A 564 -21.80 -22.53 -15.64
N LEU A 565 -23.05 -22.96 -15.42
CA LEU A 565 -23.71 -23.97 -16.26
C LEU A 565 -23.64 -23.62 -17.76
N ALA A 566 -23.78 -22.34 -18.12
CA ALA A 566 -23.70 -21.88 -19.51
C ALA A 566 -22.30 -22.04 -20.12
N ILE A 567 -21.23 -21.83 -19.35
CA ILE A 567 -19.85 -22.03 -19.83
C ILE A 567 -19.57 -23.54 -20.02
N ALA A 568 -20.01 -24.39 -19.08
CA ALA A 568 -19.93 -25.85 -19.24
C ALA A 568 -20.73 -26.35 -20.46
N GLU A 569 -21.94 -25.82 -20.67
CA GLU A 569 -22.78 -26.10 -21.85
C GLU A 569 -22.03 -25.69 -23.15
N GLN A 570 -21.43 -24.50 -23.18
CA GLN A 570 -20.73 -23.96 -24.35
C GLN A 570 -19.39 -24.66 -24.64
N HIS A 571 -18.71 -25.21 -23.63
CA HIS A 571 -17.55 -26.09 -23.82
C HIS A 571 -17.90 -27.52 -24.31
N LYS A 572 -19.16 -27.79 -24.68
CA LYS A 572 -19.65 -29.11 -25.15
C LYS A 572 -19.69 -30.20 -24.07
N MET A 573 -19.42 -29.85 -22.80
CA MET A 573 -19.34 -30.82 -21.69
C MET A 573 -20.68 -31.48 -21.32
N LEU A 574 -21.78 -30.93 -21.83
CA LEU A 574 -23.15 -31.44 -21.66
C LEU A 574 -23.74 -32.02 -22.95
N ASP A 575 -22.91 -32.24 -23.99
CA ASP A 575 -23.34 -32.82 -25.26
C ASP A 575 -23.25 -34.36 -25.26
N HIS A 576 -23.56 -35.00 -24.13
CA HIS A 576 -23.53 -36.46 -23.95
C HIS A 576 -24.81 -37.13 -24.47
N ASP A 577 -24.71 -38.40 -24.91
CA ASP A 577 -25.86 -39.19 -25.34
C ASP A 577 -26.74 -39.66 -24.16
N ASP A 578 -26.20 -39.68 -22.94
CA ASP A 578 -26.93 -40.00 -21.71
C ASP A 578 -27.66 -38.75 -21.18
N ALA A 579 -28.97 -38.71 -21.43
CA ALA A 579 -29.84 -37.62 -21.02
C ALA A 579 -30.05 -37.57 -19.49
N ASP A 580 -30.07 -38.71 -18.79
CA ASP A 580 -30.30 -38.77 -17.35
C ASP A 580 -29.05 -38.30 -16.59
N GLN A 581 -27.87 -38.72 -17.03
CA GLN A 581 -26.58 -38.21 -16.54
C GLN A 581 -26.43 -36.70 -16.80
N THR A 582 -26.76 -36.25 -18.02
CA THR A 582 -26.72 -34.82 -18.37
C THR A 582 -27.68 -34.01 -17.50
N PHE A 583 -28.90 -34.52 -17.27
CA PHE A 583 -29.89 -33.87 -16.41
C PHE A 583 -29.45 -33.85 -14.94
N ALA A 584 -28.81 -34.91 -14.43
CA ALA A 584 -28.22 -34.94 -13.10
C ALA A 584 -27.12 -33.87 -12.92
N TRP A 585 -26.26 -33.66 -13.93
CA TRP A 585 -25.25 -32.59 -13.91
C TRP A 585 -25.87 -31.19 -13.97
N VAL A 586 -26.95 -31.00 -14.74
CA VAL A 586 -27.74 -29.76 -14.74
C VAL A 586 -28.35 -29.50 -13.36
N LEU A 587 -29.00 -30.50 -12.75
CA LEU A 587 -29.59 -30.40 -11.41
C LEU A 587 -28.54 -30.08 -10.35
N ARG A 588 -27.34 -30.70 -10.42
CA ARG A 588 -26.21 -30.40 -9.53
C ARG A 588 -25.75 -28.94 -9.66
N ALA A 589 -25.58 -28.44 -10.89
CA ALA A 589 -25.21 -27.05 -11.14
C ALA A 589 -26.26 -26.05 -10.64
N VAL A 590 -27.54 -26.39 -10.81
CA VAL A 590 -28.69 -25.60 -10.39
C VAL A 590 -28.83 -25.57 -8.87
N ALA A 591 -28.70 -26.72 -8.21
CA ALA A 591 -28.79 -26.84 -6.75
C ALA A 591 -27.65 -26.10 -6.01
N ALA A 592 -26.48 -25.96 -6.64
CA ALA A 592 -25.40 -25.15 -6.12
C ALA A 592 -25.64 -23.63 -6.27
N GLY A 593 -26.49 -23.19 -7.22
CA GLY A 593 -26.82 -21.78 -7.44
C GLY A 593 -25.59 -20.86 -7.56
N ASP A 594 -25.69 -19.67 -6.98
CA ASP A 594 -24.57 -18.72 -6.85
C ASP A 594 -23.63 -19.04 -5.66
N ALA A 595 -23.71 -20.23 -5.04
CA ALA A 595 -22.92 -20.60 -3.85
C ALA A 595 -21.45 -20.96 -4.18
N PHE A 596 -20.80 -20.14 -5.00
CA PHE A 596 -19.40 -20.31 -5.43
C PHE A 596 -18.40 -20.44 -4.26
N GLY A 597 -18.75 -19.96 -3.06
CA GLY A 597 -17.92 -20.05 -1.85
C GLY A 597 -18.33 -21.09 -0.79
N ALA A 598 -19.39 -21.90 -1.00
CA ALA A 598 -19.80 -22.91 -0.02
C ALA A 598 -18.95 -24.19 -0.10
N GLU A 599 -18.56 -24.75 1.06
CA GLU A 599 -17.88 -26.05 1.18
C GLU A 599 -18.82 -27.24 1.49
N GLU A 600 -20.02 -27.02 2.04
CA GLU A 600 -20.84 -28.09 2.65
C GLU A 600 -22.22 -28.28 1.97
N ALA A 601 -22.30 -29.18 0.98
CA ALA A 601 -23.38 -30.17 0.77
C ALA A 601 -23.31 -30.80 -0.63
N GLY A 602 -23.14 -32.13 -0.71
CA GLY A 602 -23.18 -32.90 -1.97
C GLY A 602 -21.97 -32.69 -2.88
N ASP A 603 -22.09 -33.09 -4.16
CA ASP A 603 -21.01 -33.07 -5.16
C ASP A 603 -20.51 -31.65 -5.54
N GLY A 604 -21.12 -30.59 -5.01
CA GLY A 604 -20.77 -29.19 -5.27
C GLY A 604 -21.08 -28.68 -6.69
N PRO A 605 -20.81 -27.40 -6.99
CA PRO A 605 -20.96 -26.83 -8.33
C PRO A 605 -19.99 -27.45 -9.35
N LEU A 606 -20.27 -27.25 -10.65
CA LEU A 606 -19.43 -27.76 -11.73
C LEU A 606 -18.06 -27.07 -11.77
N PRO A 607 -16.94 -27.82 -11.89
CA PRO A 607 -15.63 -27.24 -12.13
C PRO A 607 -15.50 -26.68 -13.55
N ASP A 608 -14.61 -25.71 -13.74
CA ASP A 608 -14.28 -25.18 -15.06
C ASP A 608 -13.51 -26.24 -15.87
N PRO A 609 -14.03 -26.68 -17.04
CA PRO A 609 -13.39 -27.74 -17.83
C PRO A 609 -12.06 -27.29 -18.46
N ALA A 610 -11.85 -25.97 -18.61
CA ALA A 610 -10.59 -25.41 -19.09
C ALA A 610 -9.50 -25.38 -17.99
N ALA A 611 -9.86 -25.54 -16.70
CA ALA A 611 -8.88 -25.63 -15.62
C ALA A 611 -8.31 -27.06 -15.53
N GLY A 612 -7.10 -27.24 -16.06
CA GLY A 612 -6.37 -28.51 -16.12
C GLY A 612 -5.43 -28.74 -14.94
N GLY A 613 -4.94 -27.66 -14.30
CA GLY A 613 -4.07 -27.78 -13.11
C GLY A 613 -3.84 -26.46 -12.38
N ILE A 614 -2.95 -26.49 -11.39
CA ILE A 614 -2.38 -25.31 -10.72
C ILE A 614 -0.94 -25.12 -11.20
N ASN A 615 -0.56 -23.88 -11.55
CA ASN A 615 0.83 -23.45 -11.57
C ASN A 615 1.08 -22.46 -10.42
N ALA A 616 2.16 -22.68 -9.69
CA ALA A 616 2.62 -21.85 -8.59
C ALA A 616 4.03 -21.32 -8.91
N VAL A 617 4.15 -20.00 -9.05
CA VAL A 617 5.42 -19.34 -9.39
C VAL A 617 5.80 -18.36 -8.28
N PRO A 618 6.90 -18.58 -7.54
CA PRO A 618 7.38 -17.59 -6.58
C PRO A 618 7.91 -16.36 -7.32
N ARG A 619 7.66 -15.17 -6.78
CA ARG A 619 8.24 -13.92 -7.27
C ARG A 619 9.62 -13.69 -6.68
N ASP A 620 10.50 -13.11 -7.48
CA ASP A 620 11.82 -12.66 -7.03
C ASP A 620 11.69 -11.46 -6.08
N GLU A 621 12.39 -11.52 -4.95
CA GLU A 621 12.49 -10.40 -4.02
C GLU A 621 13.85 -9.69 -4.14
N ALA A 622 13.82 -8.35 -4.11
CA ALA A 622 15.01 -7.53 -4.12
C ALA A 622 15.98 -7.92 -2.99
N GLY A 623 17.27 -8.07 -3.33
CA GLY A 623 18.32 -8.47 -2.40
C GLY A 623 18.46 -9.98 -2.16
N LYS A 624 17.69 -10.83 -2.86
CA LYS A 624 17.84 -12.30 -2.83
C LYS A 624 18.18 -12.88 -4.20
N PRO A 625 18.81 -14.07 -4.28
CA PRO A 625 18.83 -14.85 -5.52
C PRO A 625 17.39 -15.17 -5.96
N PRO A 626 17.14 -15.34 -7.27
CA PRO A 626 15.81 -15.62 -7.77
C PRO A 626 15.22 -16.89 -7.14
N ALA A 627 13.92 -16.87 -6.92
CA ALA A 627 13.22 -17.98 -6.29
C ALA A 627 13.14 -19.19 -7.25
N ALA A 628 12.84 -20.37 -6.71
CA ALA A 628 12.90 -21.62 -7.47
C ALA A 628 11.96 -21.65 -8.68
N THR A 629 12.30 -22.48 -9.67
CA THR A 629 11.50 -22.77 -10.86
C THR A 629 10.03 -23.06 -10.54
N SER A 630 9.14 -22.73 -11.49
CA SER A 630 7.69 -22.95 -11.41
C SER A 630 7.33 -24.38 -10.97
N ALA A 631 6.33 -24.48 -10.09
CA ALA A 631 5.89 -25.73 -9.49
C ALA A 631 4.41 -25.98 -9.82
N HIS A 632 4.12 -27.02 -10.61
CA HIS A 632 2.75 -27.34 -11.05
C HIS A 632 2.24 -28.69 -10.55
N ARG A 633 0.91 -28.80 -10.41
CA ARG A 633 0.17 -30.03 -10.08
C ARG A 633 -1.18 -30.00 -10.79
N ASP A 634 -1.50 -31.07 -11.51
CA ASP A 634 -2.70 -31.12 -12.34
C ASP A 634 -3.93 -31.63 -11.56
N TRP A 635 -5.13 -31.36 -12.10
CA TRP A 635 -6.40 -31.81 -11.54
C TRP A 635 -6.69 -33.24 -12.03
N ASP A 636 -6.42 -34.23 -11.17
CA ASP A 636 -6.44 -35.66 -11.51
C ASP A 636 -7.87 -36.23 -11.65
N ALA A 637 -8.91 -35.52 -11.21
CA ALA A 637 -10.29 -36.00 -11.30
C ALA A 637 -10.94 -35.75 -12.68
N PRO A 638 -11.60 -36.77 -13.27
CA PRO A 638 -12.30 -36.60 -14.55
C PRO A 638 -13.51 -35.68 -14.38
N TRP A 639 -13.65 -34.70 -15.27
CA TRP A 639 -14.78 -33.76 -15.25
C TRP A 639 -16.13 -34.51 -15.37
N PRO A 640 -17.17 -34.17 -14.59
CA PRO A 640 -17.27 -33.10 -13.60
C PRO A 640 -17.04 -33.56 -12.15
N GLN A 641 -16.41 -34.71 -11.91
CA GLN A 641 -16.30 -35.28 -10.57
C GLN A 641 -15.62 -34.32 -9.58
N PRO A 642 -16.07 -34.25 -8.32
CA PRO A 642 -15.42 -33.43 -7.31
C PRO A 642 -14.03 -34.00 -6.99
N GLU A 643 -13.00 -33.16 -7.10
CA GLU A 643 -11.64 -33.50 -6.67
C GLU A 643 -11.43 -33.06 -5.21
N PRO A 644 -10.68 -33.81 -4.39
CA PRO A 644 -10.23 -33.33 -3.09
C PRO A 644 -9.49 -31.98 -3.21
N PRO A 645 -9.65 -31.07 -2.23
CA PRO A 645 -8.87 -29.83 -2.21
C PRO A 645 -7.38 -30.14 -2.10
N LYS A 646 -6.59 -29.57 -3.00
CA LYS A 646 -5.12 -29.52 -2.84
C LYS A 646 -4.79 -28.53 -1.72
N THR A 647 -3.62 -28.62 -1.11
CA THR A 647 -3.24 -27.80 0.05
C THR A 647 -2.06 -26.89 -0.27
N LEU A 648 -2.10 -25.63 0.14
CA LEU A 648 -0.93 -24.76 0.29
C LEU A 648 -0.48 -24.82 1.75
N GLU A 649 0.79 -25.09 2.02
CA GLU A 649 1.34 -25.19 3.38
C GLU A 649 2.62 -24.38 3.55
N LEU A 650 2.67 -23.53 4.58
CA LEU A 650 3.84 -22.80 5.01
C LEU A 650 4.62 -23.59 6.08
N ALA A 651 5.85 -23.98 5.74
CA ALA A 651 6.75 -24.76 6.58
C ALA A 651 8.08 -24.03 6.86
N GLY A 652 8.83 -24.55 7.84
CA GLY A 652 10.23 -24.17 8.05
C GLY A 652 11.17 -24.68 6.94
N PRO A 653 12.44 -24.26 6.94
CA PRO A 653 13.43 -24.70 5.96
C PRO A 653 13.83 -26.16 6.21
N GLN A 654 14.03 -26.94 5.15
CA GLN A 654 14.51 -28.32 5.22
C GLN A 654 15.72 -28.51 4.30
N ALA A 655 16.81 -29.06 4.84
CA ALA A 655 18.06 -29.20 4.10
C ALA A 655 17.90 -30.10 2.86
N GLY A 656 18.39 -29.63 1.71
CA GLY A 656 18.35 -30.36 0.44
C GLY A 656 17.03 -30.26 -0.34
N GLU A 657 16.02 -29.53 0.17
CA GLU A 657 14.73 -29.35 -0.50
C GLU A 657 14.55 -27.93 -1.06
N PRO A 658 13.82 -27.75 -2.18
CA PRO A 658 13.53 -26.44 -2.76
C PRO A 658 12.58 -25.59 -1.88
N PRO A 659 12.65 -24.25 -1.96
CA PRO A 659 11.81 -23.34 -1.17
C PRO A 659 10.33 -23.41 -1.56
N VAL A 660 10.00 -23.81 -2.79
CA VAL A 660 8.62 -24.06 -3.25
C VAL A 660 8.61 -25.37 -4.03
N ALA A 661 7.79 -26.33 -3.61
CA ALA A 661 7.54 -27.55 -4.38
C ALA A 661 6.28 -28.29 -3.90
N TRP A 662 5.70 -29.06 -4.82
CA TRP A 662 4.65 -30.03 -4.51
C TRP A 662 5.24 -31.29 -3.84
N ARG A 663 4.59 -31.72 -2.75
CA ARG A 663 4.67 -33.07 -2.17
C ARG A 663 3.26 -33.64 -2.23
N ASP A 664 3.04 -34.64 -3.07
CA ASP A 664 1.70 -35.18 -3.36
C ASP A 664 0.71 -34.04 -3.70
N GLU A 665 -0.38 -33.90 -2.94
CA GLU A 665 -1.38 -32.82 -3.12
C GLU A 665 -1.10 -31.53 -2.31
N THR A 666 0.09 -31.41 -1.71
CA THR A 666 0.48 -30.24 -0.91
C THR A 666 1.60 -29.44 -1.56
N LEU A 667 1.30 -28.20 -1.94
CA LEU A 667 2.28 -27.18 -2.29
C LEU A 667 2.94 -26.67 -1.01
N VAL A 668 4.14 -27.19 -0.70
CA VAL A 668 4.90 -26.80 0.48
C VAL A 668 5.84 -25.65 0.14
N VAL A 669 5.63 -24.52 0.80
CA VAL A 669 6.49 -23.33 0.78
C VAL A 669 7.33 -23.33 2.05
N ARG A 670 8.65 -23.36 1.92
CA ARG A 670 9.62 -23.43 3.03
C ARG A 670 10.31 -22.08 3.17
N LEU A 671 10.18 -21.46 4.34
CA LEU A 671 10.81 -20.19 4.67
C LEU A 671 11.64 -20.31 5.94
N ALA A 672 12.90 -19.88 5.90
CA ALA A 672 13.70 -19.66 7.10
C ALA A 672 13.12 -18.48 7.92
N PRO A 673 13.45 -18.38 9.22
CA PRO A 673 13.06 -17.23 10.03
C PRO A 673 13.47 -15.91 9.36
N GLY A 674 12.58 -14.91 9.38
CA GLY A 674 12.83 -13.59 8.75
C GLY A 674 12.63 -13.52 7.24
N GLU A 675 12.28 -14.64 6.60
CA GLU A 675 11.94 -14.67 5.17
C GLU A 675 10.45 -14.42 4.91
N ARG A 676 10.17 -13.99 3.68
CA ARG A 676 8.84 -13.99 3.05
C ARG A 676 9.02 -14.35 1.57
N VAL A 677 7.92 -14.74 0.93
CA VAL A 677 7.81 -14.87 -0.53
C VAL A 677 6.36 -14.63 -0.94
N THR A 678 6.15 -14.02 -2.11
CA THR A 678 4.83 -14.01 -2.76
C THR A 678 4.81 -15.04 -3.87
N VAL A 679 3.84 -15.97 -3.83
CA VAL A 679 3.64 -17.01 -4.84
C VAL A 679 2.42 -16.65 -5.68
N GLU A 680 2.61 -16.56 -7.00
CA GLU A 680 1.52 -16.41 -7.96
C GLU A 680 0.86 -17.76 -8.21
N LEU A 681 -0.38 -17.92 -7.77
CA LEU A 681 -1.21 -19.08 -8.07
C LEU A 681 -2.06 -18.80 -9.32
N SER A 682 -2.05 -19.74 -10.26
CA SER A 682 -2.72 -19.61 -11.55
C SER A 682 -3.23 -20.97 -12.02
N SER A 683 -4.24 -20.96 -12.90
CA SER A 683 -4.78 -22.18 -13.48
C SER A 683 -4.02 -22.53 -14.75
N ARG A 684 -3.47 -23.75 -14.83
CA ARG A 684 -3.02 -24.31 -16.11
C ARG A 684 -4.21 -24.66 -16.97
N LEU A 685 -4.09 -24.52 -18.29
CA LEU A 685 -5.15 -24.95 -19.19
C LEU A 685 -5.12 -26.46 -19.40
N THR A 686 -6.31 -27.06 -19.47
CA THR A 686 -6.49 -28.36 -20.14
C THR A 686 -5.98 -28.23 -21.58
N ALA A 687 -5.17 -29.18 -22.06
CA ALA A 687 -4.35 -29.00 -23.28
C ALA A 687 -5.16 -28.55 -24.51
N ASP A 688 -6.32 -29.18 -24.73
CA ASP A 688 -7.20 -28.99 -25.89
C ASP A 688 -8.23 -27.85 -25.72
N PHE A 689 -8.05 -26.95 -24.74
CA PHE A 689 -9.03 -25.89 -24.44
C PHE A 689 -8.59 -24.48 -24.90
N LEU A 690 -7.38 -24.29 -25.45
CA LEU A 690 -6.91 -22.95 -25.82
C LEU A 690 -7.65 -22.36 -27.03
N ASP A 691 -8.03 -23.19 -28.01
CA ASP A 691 -8.78 -22.76 -29.21
C ASP A 691 -10.23 -22.35 -28.90
N HIS A 692 -10.77 -22.76 -27.75
CA HIS A 692 -12.06 -22.29 -27.24
C HIS A 692 -12.07 -20.79 -26.88
N PHE A 693 -10.91 -20.14 -26.69
CA PHE A 693 -10.83 -18.72 -26.26
C PHE A 693 -10.75 -17.75 -27.45
N ALA A 694 -11.59 -16.71 -27.45
CA ALA A 694 -11.68 -15.76 -28.57
C ALA A 694 -10.40 -14.96 -28.85
N LEU A 695 -9.54 -14.77 -27.83
CA LEU A 695 -8.29 -14.02 -27.95
C LEU A 695 -7.12 -14.85 -28.51
N GLN A 696 -7.27 -16.17 -28.66
CA GLN A 696 -6.15 -17.05 -29.05
C GLN A 696 -5.61 -16.75 -30.45
N ASP A 697 -6.45 -16.27 -31.38
CA ASP A 697 -6.01 -15.93 -32.74
C ASP A 697 -5.09 -14.69 -32.79
N ALA A 698 -5.10 -13.85 -31.75
CA ALA A 698 -4.19 -12.71 -31.62
C ALA A 698 -2.82 -13.07 -31.00
N MET A 699 -2.65 -14.29 -30.46
CA MET A 699 -1.49 -14.64 -29.64
C MET A 699 -0.33 -15.26 -30.44
N PRO A 700 0.93 -14.81 -30.23
CA PRO A 700 2.13 -15.51 -30.67
C PRO A 700 2.21 -16.95 -30.11
N ALA A 701 2.91 -17.85 -30.82
CA ALA A 701 3.01 -19.26 -30.43
C ALA A 701 3.65 -19.47 -29.02
N SER A 702 4.61 -18.63 -28.65
CA SER A 702 5.18 -18.52 -27.30
C SER A 702 4.12 -18.17 -26.26
N SER A 703 3.31 -17.14 -26.53
CA SER A 703 2.23 -16.66 -25.65
C SER A 703 1.07 -17.66 -25.54
N LYS A 704 0.82 -18.47 -26.59
CA LYS A 704 -0.07 -19.65 -26.52
C LYS A 704 0.46 -20.71 -25.56
N GLY A 705 1.77 -20.99 -25.59
CA GLY A 705 2.43 -21.84 -24.60
C GLY A 705 2.36 -21.26 -23.18
N ALA A 706 2.56 -19.95 -23.02
CA ALA A 706 2.41 -19.27 -21.73
C ALA A 706 0.97 -19.33 -21.19
N ALA A 707 -0.05 -19.23 -22.06
CA ALA A 707 -1.45 -19.45 -21.67
C ALA A 707 -1.67 -20.89 -21.18
N GLN A 708 -1.18 -21.90 -21.90
CA GLN A 708 -1.26 -23.31 -21.46
C GLN A 708 -0.55 -23.55 -20.11
N ALA A 709 0.60 -22.90 -19.89
CA ALA A 709 1.36 -22.96 -18.65
C ALA A 709 0.74 -22.16 -17.48
N GLY A 710 -0.33 -21.39 -17.68
CA GLY A 710 -0.96 -20.58 -16.63
C GLY A 710 -0.36 -19.17 -16.44
N ARG A 711 0.50 -18.71 -17.34
CA ARG A 711 1.26 -17.45 -17.22
C ARG A 711 0.69 -16.26 -18.00
N HIS A 712 -0.29 -16.45 -18.90
CA HIS A 712 -0.82 -15.38 -19.75
C HIS A 712 -2.04 -14.67 -19.11
N PRO A 713 -1.94 -13.42 -18.61
CA PRO A 713 -2.94 -12.88 -17.68
C PRO A 713 -4.35 -12.68 -18.25
N LEU A 714 -4.51 -12.57 -19.58
CA LEU A 714 -5.83 -12.45 -20.23
C LEU A 714 -6.61 -13.78 -20.29
N ILE A 715 -5.95 -14.92 -20.07
CA ILE A 715 -6.57 -16.26 -20.14
C ILE A 715 -6.46 -16.97 -18.80
N THR A 716 -5.31 -16.81 -18.12
CA THR A 716 -4.97 -17.46 -16.86
C THR A 716 -4.41 -16.41 -15.89
N PRO A 717 -5.27 -15.52 -15.34
CA PRO A 717 -4.86 -14.52 -14.36
C PRO A 717 -4.25 -15.14 -13.10
N VAL A 718 -3.29 -14.44 -12.51
CA VAL A 718 -2.61 -14.82 -11.27
C VAL A 718 -3.33 -14.29 -10.05
N HIS A 719 -3.36 -15.08 -8.98
CA HIS A 719 -3.75 -14.68 -7.63
C HIS A 719 -2.50 -14.77 -6.72
N PRO A 720 -1.93 -13.63 -6.27
CA PRO A 720 -0.73 -13.63 -5.45
C PRO A 720 -1.07 -13.96 -3.99
N VAL A 721 -0.45 -15.01 -3.44
CA VAL A 721 -0.51 -15.35 -2.02
C VAL A 721 0.84 -15.02 -1.38
N THR A 722 0.86 -14.27 -0.29
CA THR A 722 2.09 -13.89 0.41
C THR A 722 2.28 -14.74 1.66
N LEU A 723 3.44 -15.38 1.75
CA LEU A 723 3.80 -16.28 2.84
C LEU A 723 4.97 -15.67 3.64
N VAL A 724 4.88 -15.70 4.97
CA VAL A 724 5.77 -14.95 5.86
C VAL A 724 6.21 -15.78 7.07
N HIS A 725 7.51 -15.88 7.32
CA HIS A 725 8.06 -16.40 8.57
C HIS A 725 8.44 -15.23 9.49
N ALA A 726 7.46 -14.75 10.27
CA ALA A 726 7.60 -13.60 11.14
C ALA A 726 8.43 -13.94 12.39
N VAL A 727 9.53 -13.21 12.59
CA VAL A 727 10.36 -13.33 13.81
C VAL A 727 10.06 -12.20 14.80
N ARG A 728 9.85 -12.54 16.09
CA ARG A 728 9.43 -11.56 17.09
C ARG A 728 10.49 -10.47 17.31
N LYS A 729 11.74 -10.87 17.54
CA LYS A 729 12.92 -9.97 17.62
C LYS A 729 13.79 -10.15 16.37
N PRO A 730 14.64 -9.19 15.97
CA PRO A 730 15.64 -9.39 14.92
C PRO A 730 16.52 -10.62 15.20
N ILE A 731 16.91 -11.33 14.13
CA ILE A 731 17.64 -12.61 14.20
C ILE A 731 19.02 -12.37 14.83
N ASP A 732 19.82 -11.53 14.18
CA ASP A 732 21.10 -11.08 14.71
C ASP A 732 20.89 -9.76 15.47
N PRO A 733 21.30 -9.67 16.75
CA PRO A 733 21.37 -8.40 17.45
C PRO A 733 22.50 -7.53 16.86
N PRO A 734 22.48 -6.20 17.05
CA PRO A 734 23.61 -5.36 16.67
C PRO A 734 24.90 -5.86 17.33
N ASP A 735 25.99 -5.97 16.57
CA ASP A 735 27.26 -6.50 17.04
C ASP A 735 27.87 -5.59 18.12
N PRO A 736 28.10 -6.07 19.36
CA PRO A 736 28.73 -5.29 20.43
C PRO A 736 30.20 -4.92 20.13
N GLY A 737 30.82 -5.56 19.15
CA GLY A 737 32.13 -5.21 18.60
C GLY A 737 32.11 -4.06 17.59
N SER A 738 30.92 -3.60 17.14
CA SER A 738 30.81 -2.49 16.19
C SER A 738 31.48 -1.22 16.73
N THR A 739 32.29 -0.58 15.90
CA THR A 739 32.94 0.69 16.25
C THR A 739 32.24 1.87 15.58
N LEU A 740 32.21 3.00 16.28
CA LEU A 740 31.76 4.30 15.77
C LEU A 740 32.95 5.26 15.74
N THR A 741 33.37 5.69 14.55
CA THR A 741 34.47 6.64 14.37
C THR A 741 33.92 8.02 14.04
N PRO A 742 34.23 9.08 14.81
CA PRO A 742 33.81 10.44 14.48
C PRO A 742 34.60 10.97 13.28
N ALA A 743 33.89 11.57 12.34
CA ALA A 743 34.50 12.35 11.26
C ALA A 743 35.21 13.61 11.82
N PRO A 744 36.19 14.18 11.09
CA PRO A 744 36.81 15.45 11.47
C PRO A 744 35.78 16.54 11.75
N ARG A 745 35.98 17.32 12.83
CA ARG A 745 35.10 18.41 13.25
C ARG A 745 35.71 19.78 12.99
N GLU A 746 34.87 20.76 12.66
CA GLU A 746 35.25 22.16 12.46
C GLU A 746 35.16 22.99 13.75
N SER A 747 35.79 24.17 13.75
CA SER A 747 35.74 25.11 14.88
C SER A 747 34.30 25.56 15.15
N GLY A 748 33.87 25.48 16.41
CA GLY A 748 32.51 25.84 16.83
C GLY A 748 31.43 24.82 16.49
N GLN A 749 31.74 23.69 15.83
CA GLN A 749 30.74 22.69 15.44
C GLN A 749 30.15 21.98 16.67
N THR A 750 28.81 22.00 16.80
CA THR A 750 28.06 21.45 17.95
C THR A 750 27.66 19.98 17.82
N PHE A 751 27.88 19.37 16.66
CA PHE A 751 27.54 17.97 16.36
C PHE A 751 28.77 17.15 15.95
N ALA A 752 28.64 15.83 15.99
CA ALA A 752 29.55 14.88 15.38
C ALA A 752 28.80 14.05 14.33
N VAL A 753 29.48 13.70 13.25
CA VAL A 753 29.03 12.67 12.29
C VAL A 753 29.86 11.43 12.52
N LEU A 754 29.22 10.26 12.59
CA LEU A 754 29.84 9.00 12.99
C LEU A 754 29.75 7.98 11.86
N ALA A 755 30.88 7.35 11.52
CA ALA A 755 30.91 6.19 10.63
C ALA A 755 30.85 4.90 11.45
N SER A 756 29.93 3.99 11.10
CA SER A 756 29.83 2.65 11.68
C SER A 756 30.67 1.63 10.91
N ALA A 757 31.37 0.76 11.64
CA ALA A 757 32.02 -0.42 11.10
C ALA A 757 31.66 -1.63 11.98
N PRO A 758 30.95 -2.66 11.45
CA PRO A 758 30.37 -2.77 10.11
C PRO A 758 29.24 -1.75 9.82
N THR A 759 28.94 -1.51 8.54
CA THR A 759 28.14 -0.39 8.01
C THR A 759 26.65 -0.37 8.37
N LEU A 760 26.13 -1.43 8.99
CA LEU A 760 24.77 -1.52 9.55
C LEU A 760 24.78 -2.14 10.96
N PHE A 761 25.89 -2.02 11.70
CA PHE A 761 26.08 -2.64 13.02
C PHE A 761 25.93 -4.18 13.03
N GLY A 762 26.09 -4.84 11.88
CA GLY A 762 26.12 -6.30 11.78
C GLY A 762 24.76 -7.00 11.87
N VAL A 763 23.63 -6.27 11.85
CA VAL A 763 22.29 -6.86 11.94
C VAL A 763 21.88 -7.56 10.64
N ASP A 764 21.05 -8.59 10.75
CA ASP A 764 20.31 -9.09 9.60
C ASP A 764 19.24 -8.07 9.14
N VAL A 765 19.39 -7.61 7.90
CA VAL A 765 18.47 -6.69 7.23
C VAL A 765 17.15 -7.35 6.81
N ASN A 766 17.04 -8.68 6.79
CA ASN A 766 15.79 -9.36 6.51
C ASN A 766 14.82 -9.36 7.69
N SER A 767 15.31 -9.27 8.92
CA SER A 767 14.52 -9.23 10.15
C SER A 767 14.50 -7.87 10.85
N THR A 768 15.54 -7.07 10.72
CA THR A 768 15.53 -5.66 11.17
C THR A 768 14.73 -4.81 10.19
N GLY A 769 13.83 -3.96 10.69
CA GLY A 769 13.13 -2.94 9.90
C GLY A 769 13.49 -1.50 10.28
N GLN A 770 14.01 -1.29 11.50
CA GLN A 770 14.46 0.00 11.99
C GLN A 770 15.64 -0.17 12.96
N LEU A 771 16.57 0.79 12.94
CA LEU A 771 17.69 0.91 13.86
C LEU A 771 17.56 2.24 14.62
N ASP A 772 17.43 2.19 15.94
CA ASP A 772 17.44 3.35 16.82
C ASP A 772 18.77 3.45 17.56
N VAL A 773 19.50 4.55 17.38
CA VAL A 773 20.76 4.82 18.08
C VAL A 773 20.49 5.77 19.24
N SER A 774 20.93 5.40 20.44
CA SER A 774 20.96 6.26 21.62
C SER A 774 22.37 6.39 22.19
N ALA A 775 22.59 7.42 23.01
CA ALA A 775 23.87 7.78 23.60
C ALA A 775 23.75 8.01 25.11
N ALA A 776 24.82 7.70 25.84
CA ALA A 776 24.99 7.98 27.26
C ALA A 776 26.41 8.49 27.55
N TRP A 777 26.54 9.48 28.44
CA TRP A 777 27.83 10.04 28.86
C TRP A 777 27.74 10.71 30.24
N THR A 778 28.90 10.93 30.87
CA THR A 778 29.01 11.77 32.07
C THR A 778 29.11 13.23 31.64
N GLU A 779 28.14 14.07 31.98
CA GLU A 779 28.19 15.51 31.75
C GLU A 779 28.82 16.19 32.98
N HIS A 780 29.94 16.90 32.75
CA HIS A 780 30.62 17.70 33.76
C HIS A 780 30.03 19.12 33.82
N ALA A 781 29.68 19.54 35.02
CA ALA A 781 29.02 20.80 35.30
C ALA A 781 29.65 21.46 36.53
N ASP A 782 30.81 22.12 36.31
CA ASP A 782 31.61 22.75 37.36
C ASP A 782 31.97 21.74 38.47
N ASP A 783 31.49 21.94 39.70
CA ASP A 783 31.74 21.08 40.88
C ASP A 783 30.88 19.80 40.94
N ALA A 784 30.01 19.56 39.94
CA ALA A 784 29.14 18.38 39.88
C ALA A 784 29.24 17.61 38.56
N THR A 785 28.95 16.31 38.61
CA THR A 785 28.75 15.46 37.43
C THR A 785 27.34 14.90 37.42
N ARG A 786 26.72 14.81 36.23
CA ARG A 786 25.43 14.13 36.03
C ARG A 786 25.54 13.11 34.90
N GLN A 787 24.81 12.00 34.99
CA GLN A 787 24.62 11.15 33.82
C GLN A 787 23.67 11.87 32.85
N ALA A 788 24.02 11.83 31.57
CA ALA A 788 23.24 12.40 30.47
C ALA A 788 22.98 11.31 29.42
N THR A 789 21.80 11.35 28.82
CA THR A 789 21.39 10.43 27.74
C THR A 789 20.66 11.19 26.65
N ALA A 790 20.74 10.69 25.42
CA ALA A 790 20.04 11.24 24.26
C ALA A 790 19.58 10.12 23.32
N SER A 791 18.44 10.33 22.65
CA SER A 791 18.17 9.64 21.39
C SER A 791 18.93 10.38 20.28
N VAL A 792 19.63 9.65 19.43
CA VAL A 792 20.55 10.22 18.44
C VAL A 792 19.87 10.31 17.07
N GLN A 793 19.54 9.16 16.49
CA GLN A 793 18.90 9.07 15.17
C GLN A 793 18.24 7.69 15.00
N SER A 794 17.16 7.66 14.22
CA SER A 794 16.43 6.46 13.81
C SER A 794 16.57 6.26 12.31
N PHE A 795 16.82 5.03 11.86
CA PHE A 795 16.98 4.68 10.45
C PHE A 795 16.00 3.57 10.07
N ILE A 796 15.32 3.71 8.92
CA ILE A 796 14.57 2.61 8.31
C ILE A 796 15.54 1.70 7.55
N VAL A 797 15.36 0.39 7.68
CA VAL A 797 16.18 -0.64 7.02
C VAL A 797 15.29 -1.43 6.06
N ASP A 798 15.57 -1.33 4.77
CA ASP A 798 14.93 -2.11 3.72
C ASP A 798 15.67 -3.43 3.44
N ARG A 799 15.00 -4.37 2.78
CA ARG A 799 15.61 -5.65 2.41
C ARG A 799 16.69 -5.41 1.36
N GLY A 800 17.90 -5.87 1.65
CA GLY A 800 19.06 -5.73 0.75
C GLY A 800 19.87 -4.43 0.92
N ASP A 801 19.54 -3.57 1.89
CA ASP A 801 20.41 -2.45 2.26
C ASP A 801 21.79 -2.98 2.73
N THR A 802 22.87 -2.29 2.35
CA THR A 802 24.25 -2.63 2.73
C THR A 802 24.97 -1.52 3.52
N VAL A 803 24.36 -0.33 3.61
CA VAL A 803 24.85 0.87 4.28
C VAL A 803 23.68 1.67 4.85
N LEU A 804 23.93 2.50 5.85
CA LEU A 804 22.95 3.52 6.26
C LEU A 804 22.69 4.50 5.10
N LYS A 805 21.42 4.78 4.81
CA LYS A 805 21.00 5.71 3.74
C LYS A 805 21.33 7.18 4.05
N GLU A 806 21.48 7.49 5.32
CA GLU A 806 21.86 8.80 5.84
C GLU A 806 23.06 8.67 6.80
N PRO A 807 23.95 9.68 6.87
CA PRO A 807 25.06 9.66 7.81
C PRO A 807 24.55 9.84 9.26
N LEU A 808 25.04 9.00 10.17
CA LEU A 808 24.69 9.07 11.60
C LEU A 808 25.22 10.37 12.23
N ARG A 809 24.31 11.25 12.65
CA ARG A 809 24.63 12.54 13.29
C ARG A 809 24.18 12.56 14.75
N HIS A 810 25.08 12.93 15.65
CA HIS A 810 24.76 13.25 17.05
C HIS A 810 24.94 14.76 17.29
N GLU A 811 23.84 15.46 17.57
CA GLU A 811 23.82 16.87 17.95
C GLU A 811 23.97 17.01 19.47
N PHE A 812 24.96 17.78 19.93
CA PHE A 812 25.16 18.04 21.36
C PHE A 812 24.68 19.44 21.79
N GLY A 813 24.50 20.36 20.84
CA GLY A 813 24.12 21.75 21.12
C GLY A 813 25.23 22.63 21.72
N ASP A 814 26.40 22.06 22.03
CA ASP A 814 27.59 22.78 22.47
C ASP A 814 28.88 22.15 21.89
N THR A 815 30.02 22.79 22.18
CA THR A 815 31.33 22.45 21.61
C THR A 815 32.19 21.51 22.49
N ARG A 816 31.68 21.04 23.64
CA ARG A 816 32.49 20.37 24.68
C ARG A 816 33.03 19.00 24.26
N HIS A 817 34.13 18.60 24.89
CA HIS A 817 34.61 17.23 24.89
C HIS A 817 33.71 16.32 25.72
N ARG A 818 33.44 15.11 25.22
CA ARG A 818 32.69 14.05 25.90
C ARG A 818 33.23 12.68 25.50
N VAL A 819 33.30 11.75 26.46
CA VAL A 819 33.44 10.32 26.18
C VAL A 819 32.05 9.69 26.15
N VAL A 820 31.60 9.27 24.97
CA VAL A 820 30.21 8.84 24.74
C VAL A 820 30.12 7.33 24.51
N THR A 821 29.22 6.66 25.24
CA THR A 821 28.84 5.26 25.03
C THR A 821 27.56 5.22 24.20
N TYR A 822 27.59 4.52 23.06
CA TYR A 822 26.41 4.37 22.20
C TYR A 822 25.73 3.02 22.42
N THR A 823 24.40 3.02 22.25
CA THR A 823 23.55 1.83 22.33
C THR A 823 22.68 1.77 21.09
N VAL A 824 22.74 0.66 20.36
CA VAL A 824 21.98 0.42 19.14
C VAL A 824 20.82 -0.51 19.45
N THR A 825 19.61 -0.13 19.05
CA THR A 825 18.39 -0.92 19.23
C THR A 825 17.86 -1.29 17.84
N ALA A 826 17.98 -2.56 17.46
CA ALA A 826 17.36 -3.08 16.24
C ALA A 826 15.92 -3.50 16.52
N VAL A 827 14.98 -3.08 15.67
CA VAL A 827 13.54 -3.34 15.80
C VAL A 827 13.09 -4.31 14.71
N SER A 828 12.34 -5.34 15.08
CA SER A 828 11.82 -6.34 14.14
C SER A 828 10.85 -5.70 13.15
N ARG A 829 11.09 -5.90 11.84
CA ARG A 829 10.13 -5.52 10.78
C ARG A 829 8.80 -6.27 10.86
N PHE A 830 8.75 -7.36 11.65
CA PHE A 830 7.59 -8.22 11.76
C PHE A 830 6.63 -7.87 12.91
N ARG A 831 6.89 -6.79 13.67
CA ARG A 831 5.99 -6.29 14.72
C ARG A 831 4.48 -6.29 14.34
N PRO A 832 4.04 -5.98 13.11
CA PRO A 832 2.62 -6.06 12.74
C PRO A 832 1.98 -7.46 12.79
N PHE A 833 2.78 -8.53 12.79
CA PHE A 833 2.32 -9.92 12.81
C PHE A 833 2.13 -10.50 14.22
N PHE A 834 2.28 -9.67 15.27
CA PHE A 834 2.18 -10.08 16.67
C PHE A 834 1.14 -9.23 17.41
N HIS A 835 0.63 -9.72 18.55
CA HIS A 835 -0.40 -9.01 19.31
C HIS A 835 0.17 -7.73 19.96
N PRO A 836 -0.53 -6.57 19.89
CA PRO A 836 -0.08 -5.33 20.53
C PRO A 836 0.14 -5.44 22.05
N SER A 837 -0.52 -6.40 22.72
CA SER A 837 -0.35 -6.69 24.14
C SER A 837 1.05 -7.17 24.52
N GLU A 838 1.84 -7.68 23.58
CA GLU A 838 3.23 -8.09 23.81
C GLU A 838 4.07 -6.94 24.38
N LEU A 839 3.92 -5.72 23.87
CA LEU A 839 4.59 -4.51 24.38
C LEU A 839 4.12 -4.08 25.77
N THR A 840 2.96 -4.58 26.21
CA THR A 840 2.44 -4.33 27.57
C THR A 840 3.04 -5.34 28.58
N ALA A 841 3.51 -6.49 28.09
CA ALA A 841 4.13 -7.54 28.91
C ALA A 841 5.66 -7.45 28.92
N ASP A 842 6.29 -7.26 27.76
CA ASP A 842 7.72 -6.98 27.57
C ASP A 842 7.88 -5.74 26.66
N PRO A 843 8.28 -4.57 27.19
CA PRO A 843 8.57 -3.39 26.38
C PRO A 843 9.64 -3.62 25.30
N ASP A 844 10.51 -4.62 25.50
CA ASP A 844 11.54 -5.03 24.55
C ASP A 844 11.10 -6.20 23.64
N ALA A 845 9.82 -6.58 23.63
CA ALA A 845 9.28 -7.76 22.92
C ALA A 845 9.69 -7.84 21.43
N PHE A 846 9.90 -6.69 20.78
CA PHE A 846 10.21 -6.59 19.35
C PHE A 846 11.63 -6.09 19.05
N VAL A 847 12.51 -5.96 20.04
CA VAL A 847 13.81 -5.30 19.86
C VAL A 847 15.00 -6.11 20.38
N GLN A 848 16.16 -5.91 19.76
CA GLN A 848 17.48 -6.33 20.23
C GLN A 848 18.28 -5.08 20.58
N ARG A 849 18.63 -4.88 21.85
CA ARG A 849 19.37 -3.70 22.32
C ARG A 849 20.79 -4.06 22.72
N THR A 850 21.78 -3.55 21.98
CA THR A 850 23.20 -3.76 22.27
C THR A 850 23.89 -2.45 22.61
N GLN A 851 24.53 -2.39 23.77
CA GLN A 851 25.50 -1.34 24.08
C GLN A 851 26.85 -1.68 23.40
N LEU A 852 27.42 -0.72 22.67
CA LEU A 852 28.70 -0.92 21.99
C LEU A 852 29.84 -0.92 23.03
N ARG A 853 30.80 -1.84 22.87
CA ARG A 853 31.92 -2.00 23.82
C ARG A 853 32.94 -0.86 23.78
N ALA A 854 33.05 -0.18 22.65
CA ALA A 854 33.95 0.95 22.48
C ALA A 854 33.22 2.26 22.87
N THR A 855 33.79 3.00 23.82
CA THR A 855 33.44 4.41 24.01
C THR A 855 34.05 5.25 22.90
N VAL A 856 33.38 6.35 22.56
CA VAL A 856 33.79 7.26 21.48
C VAL A 856 34.20 8.59 22.09
N PRO A 857 35.49 9.00 22.02
CA PRO A 857 35.89 10.35 22.38
C PRO A 857 35.39 11.32 21.30
N ILE A 858 34.65 12.34 21.71
CA ILE A 858 34.13 13.40 20.84
C ILE A 858 34.95 14.67 21.12
N PRO A 859 35.91 15.08 20.25
CA PRO A 859 36.84 16.15 20.58
C PRO A 859 36.16 17.53 20.71
N ASN A 860 36.61 18.33 21.66
CA ASN A 860 36.18 19.72 21.86
C ASN A 860 36.48 20.60 20.63
N THR A 861 35.53 21.47 20.25
CA THR A 861 35.59 22.31 19.04
C THR A 861 35.75 23.81 19.31
N ALA A 862 35.87 24.26 20.57
CA ALA A 862 36.12 25.66 20.93
C ALA A 862 37.38 25.83 21.78
N ARG A 863 38.11 26.94 21.64
CA ARG A 863 39.24 27.24 22.55
C ARG A 863 38.72 27.44 23.98
N PRO A 864 39.34 26.83 25.01
CA PRO A 864 39.01 27.09 26.39
C PRO A 864 39.11 28.58 26.75
N ALA A 865 38.24 29.05 27.64
CA ALA A 865 38.33 30.40 28.20
C ALA A 865 39.57 30.53 29.12
N ALA A 866 40.13 31.73 29.23
CA ALA A 866 41.28 31.99 30.11
C ALA A 866 40.96 31.64 31.58
N PRO A 867 41.92 31.10 32.36
CA PRO A 867 41.68 30.74 33.76
C PRO A 867 41.63 31.99 34.64
N THR A 868 40.52 32.20 35.35
CA THR A 868 40.40 33.25 36.37
C THR A 868 41.25 32.90 37.58
N VAL A 869 42.50 33.37 37.63
CA VAL A 869 43.38 33.19 38.79
C VAL A 869 42.96 34.16 39.90
N LEU A 870 42.50 33.63 41.03
CA LEU A 870 42.12 34.39 42.22
C LEU A 870 43.30 34.63 43.17
N GLY A 871 44.31 33.76 43.12
CA GLY A 871 45.48 33.84 43.98
C GLY A 871 46.53 32.78 43.66
N THR A 872 47.72 32.94 44.25
CA THR A 872 48.79 31.95 44.22
C THR A 872 49.52 32.02 45.55
N ARG A 873 49.75 30.86 46.19
CA ARG A 873 50.33 30.79 47.55
C ARG A 873 51.31 29.62 47.65
N PRO A 874 52.31 29.68 48.55
CA PRO A 874 53.09 28.51 48.91
C PRO A 874 52.18 27.41 49.45
N ALA A 875 52.47 26.16 49.11
CA ALA A 875 51.75 24.99 49.59
C ALA A 875 52.73 23.89 49.97
N PHE A 876 52.31 22.97 50.83
CA PHE A 876 53.15 21.87 51.27
C PHE A 876 52.36 20.58 51.49
N THR A 877 53.05 19.45 51.34
CA THR A 877 52.59 18.12 51.69
C THR A 877 53.44 17.60 52.85
N TRP A 878 52.81 17.17 53.94
CA TRP A 878 53.52 16.52 55.05
C TRP A 878 53.61 15.01 54.81
N LYS A 879 54.73 14.40 55.22
CA LYS A 879 54.88 12.95 55.40
C LYS A 879 55.39 12.69 56.82
N ASP A 880 54.73 11.80 57.55
CA ASP A 880 55.15 11.40 58.89
C ASP A 880 55.48 9.90 58.91
N SER A 881 56.60 9.52 59.52
CA SER A 881 56.97 8.13 59.81
C SER A 881 57.40 7.98 61.27
N ARG A 882 57.04 6.85 61.90
CA ARG A 882 57.52 6.46 63.23
C ARG A 882 58.24 5.13 63.13
N GLU A 883 59.50 5.10 63.55
CA GLU A 883 60.38 3.94 63.45
C GLU A 883 60.86 3.53 64.86
N PRO A 884 60.73 2.25 65.26
CA PRO A 884 61.31 1.76 66.51
C PRO A 884 62.84 1.79 66.43
N SER A 885 63.47 2.48 67.37
CA SER A 885 64.93 2.66 67.40
C SER A 885 65.63 1.73 68.40
N ALA A 886 66.93 1.52 68.19
CA ALA A 886 67.72 0.51 68.88
C ALA A 886 67.88 0.84 70.37
N GLY A 887 67.06 0.20 71.21
CA GLY A 887 66.96 0.48 72.65
C GLY A 887 65.53 0.58 73.17
N GLY A 888 64.52 0.56 72.29
CA GLY A 888 63.10 0.70 72.68
C GLY A 888 62.62 2.16 72.69
N THR A 889 63.42 3.07 72.14
CA THR A 889 63.01 4.44 71.80
C THR A 889 62.16 4.44 70.52
N VAL A 890 61.40 5.50 70.29
CA VAL A 890 60.69 5.75 69.03
C VAL A 890 61.26 7.01 68.40
N THR A 891 61.57 6.92 67.11
CA THR A 891 62.00 8.06 66.30
C THR A 891 60.86 8.47 65.37
N LEU A 892 60.40 9.70 65.51
CA LEU A 892 59.44 10.36 64.63
C LEU A 892 60.21 11.20 63.60
N ARG A 893 60.02 10.91 62.33
CA ARG A 893 60.52 11.72 61.20
C ARG A 893 59.33 12.38 60.49
N ARG A 894 59.42 13.68 60.26
CA ARG A 894 58.38 14.49 59.60
C ARG A 894 59.00 15.28 58.46
N GLU A 895 58.46 15.15 57.25
CA GLU A 895 58.94 15.83 56.05
C GLU A 895 57.88 16.82 55.56
N ARG A 896 58.19 18.12 55.62
CA ARG A 896 57.40 19.17 54.96
C ARG A 896 57.96 19.36 53.54
N LEU A 897 57.30 18.74 52.56
CA LEU A 897 57.61 18.96 51.14
C LEU A 897 56.88 20.22 50.67
N ALA A 898 57.60 21.33 50.63
CA ALA A 898 57.09 22.70 50.45
C ALA A 898 57.46 23.33 49.09
N GLY A 899 58.22 22.61 48.25
CA GLY A 899 58.44 22.93 46.84
C GLY A 899 57.19 22.84 45.97
N ARG A 900 56.09 23.52 46.35
CA ARG A 900 54.80 23.53 45.65
C ARG A 900 54.13 24.91 45.76
N LEU A 901 53.47 25.34 44.70
CA LEU A 901 52.53 26.46 44.70
C LEU A 901 51.10 25.96 44.51
N ARG A 902 50.17 26.49 45.30
CA ARG A 902 48.72 26.33 45.10
C ARG A 902 48.19 27.53 44.34
N VAL A 903 47.68 27.30 43.14
CA VAL A 903 46.92 28.27 42.35
C VAL A 903 45.46 28.17 42.75
N GLU A 904 44.83 29.31 43.06
CA GLU A 904 43.42 29.43 43.43
C GLU A 904 42.63 29.91 42.20
N LEU A 905 41.60 29.18 41.79
CA LEU A 905 40.94 29.29 40.49
C LEU A 905 39.44 29.61 40.64
N GLY A 906 38.96 30.54 39.82
CA GLY A 906 37.56 30.95 39.74
C GLY A 906 36.68 29.97 38.97
N ARG A 907 35.45 29.81 39.46
CA ARG A 907 34.38 29.02 38.83
C ARG A 907 33.86 29.67 37.54
N PRO A 908 33.29 28.90 36.59
CA PRO A 908 33.17 27.44 36.58
C PRO A 908 34.39 26.74 35.96
N TRP A 909 34.62 25.48 36.34
CA TRP A 909 35.55 24.57 35.66
C TRP A 909 34.83 23.60 34.69
N PHE A 910 35.62 22.84 33.90
CA PHE A 910 35.13 21.94 32.83
C PHE A 910 34.28 22.67 31.78
N ALA A 911 34.65 23.91 31.45
CA ALA A 911 33.91 24.73 30.49
C ALA A 911 33.88 24.11 29.08
N THR A 912 34.98 23.43 28.71
CA THR A 912 35.15 22.66 27.47
C THR A 912 34.94 21.15 27.63
N GLY A 913 34.29 20.71 28.73
CA GLY A 913 33.93 19.31 28.97
C GLY A 913 34.86 18.56 29.91
N GLU A 914 34.71 17.24 29.91
CA GLU A 914 35.53 16.30 30.70
C GLU A 914 37.03 16.48 30.37
N GLY A 915 37.92 16.21 31.33
CA GLY A 915 39.38 16.26 31.10
C GLY A 915 40.06 17.64 31.16
N GLU A 916 39.32 18.76 31.32
CA GLU A 916 39.91 20.11 31.37
C GLU A 916 40.94 20.27 32.53
N ARG A 917 42.20 20.60 32.19
CA ARG A 917 43.36 20.73 33.12
C ARG A 917 43.85 22.17 33.24
N LEU A 918 44.60 22.46 34.32
CA LEU A 918 45.41 23.68 34.36
C LEU A 918 46.76 23.40 33.68
N GLY A 919 46.99 23.99 32.51
CA GLY A 919 48.26 23.91 31.82
C GLY A 919 49.25 24.95 32.34
N VAL A 920 50.39 24.53 32.88
CA VAL A 920 51.52 25.41 33.20
C VAL A 920 52.37 25.57 31.94
N VAL A 921 52.50 26.81 31.45
CA VAL A 921 53.22 27.14 30.22
C VAL A 921 54.71 27.33 30.52
N LEU A 922 55.55 26.55 29.85
CA LEU A 922 57.00 26.56 29.94
C LEU A 922 57.61 27.00 28.60
N TRP A 923 58.83 27.54 28.65
CA TRP A 923 59.57 27.91 27.44
C TRP A 923 60.02 26.65 26.68
N ASP A 924 59.59 26.52 25.42
CA ASP A 924 60.12 25.53 24.48
C ASP A 924 61.31 26.10 23.70
N ARG A 925 62.49 25.46 23.74
CA ARG A 925 63.74 25.97 23.14
C ARG A 925 64.08 25.32 21.80
N PRO A 926 63.95 26.05 20.69
CA PRO A 926 65.06 26.25 19.78
C PRO A 926 66.09 27.23 20.39
N THR A 927 67.35 27.16 19.94
CA THR A 927 68.42 28.03 20.44
C THR A 927 68.60 29.31 19.62
N GLY A 928 68.66 30.47 20.28
CA GLY A 928 69.40 31.64 19.78
C GLY A 928 68.62 32.93 19.52
N ALA A 929 67.29 32.95 19.65
CA ALA A 929 66.46 34.12 19.35
C ALA A 929 65.80 34.74 20.60
N ALA A 930 65.54 36.05 20.55
CA ALA A 930 64.71 36.76 21.52
C ALA A 930 63.29 36.89 20.93
N GLU A 931 62.33 36.13 21.48
CA GLU A 931 61.05 35.86 20.81
C GLU A 931 59.79 36.25 21.62
N PRO A 932 58.63 36.44 20.96
CA PRO A 932 57.43 37.01 21.57
C PRO A 932 56.80 36.23 22.74
N GLN A 933 57.23 34.98 22.98
CA GLN A 933 56.74 34.14 24.09
C GLN A 933 57.33 34.50 25.47
N ALA A 934 58.37 35.34 25.55
CA ALA A 934 59.01 35.71 26.83
C ALA A 934 58.05 36.21 27.96
N PRO A 935 57.01 37.02 27.70
CA PRO A 935 56.02 37.41 28.71
C PRO A 935 54.90 36.37 28.94
N LEU A 936 54.87 35.27 28.20
CA LEU A 936 53.78 34.26 28.22
C LEU A 936 54.22 32.90 28.82
N VAL A 937 55.42 32.80 29.37
CA VAL A 937 55.97 31.57 29.98
C VAL A 937 56.22 31.75 31.46
N THR A 938 56.26 30.63 32.19
CA THR A 938 56.65 30.58 33.60
C THR A 938 58.10 31.06 33.75
N GLU A 939 58.33 31.99 34.67
CA GLU A 939 59.68 32.45 35.02
C GLU A 939 59.99 32.27 36.51
N CYS A 940 61.29 32.10 36.80
CA CYS A 940 61.84 31.95 38.13
C CYS A 940 62.97 32.97 38.35
N GLY A 941 63.13 33.42 39.59
CA GLY A 941 64.21 34.30 40.03
C GLY A 941 64.71 33.92 41.41
N ARG A 942 65.98 34.21 41.68
CA ARG A 942 66.56 34.02 43.02
C ARG A 942 65.86 34.91 44.04
N ASP A 943 65.85 34.52 45.31
CA ASP A 943 65.58 35.49 46.37
C ASP A 943 66.66 36.59 46.35
N PRO A 944 66.28 37.89 46.37
CA PRO A 944 67.23 39.00 46.33
C PRO A 944 67.87 39.32 47.68
N ILE A 945 67.34 38.80 48.80
CA ILE A 945 67.87 39.03 50.15
C ILE A 945 69.05 38.09 50.44
N TRP A 946 68.98 36.85 49.93
CA TRP A 946 69.90 35.78 50.30
C TRP A 946 70.90 35.45 49.22
N ASP A 947 72.13 35.11 49.64
CA ASP A 947 73.03 34.39 48.74
C ASP A 947 72.65 32.90 48.70
N THR A 948 72.40 32.42 47.48
CA THR A 948 71.99 31.04 47.18
C THR A 948 72.25 30.78 45.68
N THR A 949 72.03 29.56 45.22
CA THR A 949 72.21 29.23 43.79
C THR A 949 71.20 29.98 42.92
N ASP A 950 71.62 30.59 41.81
CA ASP A 950 70.69 31.15 40.84
C ASP A 950 69.80 30.03 40.24
N PRO A 951 68.46 30.13 40.32
CA PRO A 951 67.57 29.20 39.64
C PRO A 951 67.60 29.42 38.12
N PRO A 952 67.30 28.40 37.30
CA PRO A 952 67.11 28.59 35.87
C PRO A 952 65.93 29.54 35.62
N ARG A 953 66.18 30.68 34.95
CA ARG A 953 65.17 31.72 34.71
C ARG A 953 63.85 31.19 34.11
N TRP A 954 63.94 30.17 33.27
CA TRP A 954 62.80 29.42 32.78
C TRP A 954 62.96 27.97 33.22
N PRO A 955 62.05 27.40 34.02
CA PRO A 955 62.16 26.02 34.46
C PRO A 955 61.85 25.07 33.29
N ALA A 956 62.62 23.99 33.18
CA ALA A 956 62.33 22.89 32.28
C ALA A 956 61.28 21.95 32.90
N GLU A 957 60.61 21.13 32.08
CA GLU A 957 59.63 20.13 32.52
C GLU A 957 60.14 19.26 33.67
N SER A 958 61.42 18.85 33.63
CA SER A 958 62.06 18.03 34.67
C SER A 958 62.23 18.70 36.05
N GLN A 959 61.87 19.98 36.19
CA GLN A 959 61.82 20.68 37.48
C GLN A 959 60.46 20.50 38.17
N LEU A 960 59.43 20.11 37.41
CA LEU A 960 58.05 19.93 37.86
C LEU A 960 57.76 18.46 38.14
N VAL A 961 56.84 18.19 39.08
CA VAL A 961 56.42 16.83 39.44
C VAL A 961 54.91 16.78 39.67
N GLY A 962 54.27 15.67 39.32
CA GLY A 962 52.82 15.47 39.53
C GLY A 962 51.94 16.05 38.42
N ALA A 963 52.45 16.07 37.18
CA ALA A 963 51.65 16.42 36.01
C ALA A 963 50.52 15.41 35.76
N ALA A 964 49.36 15.91 35.34
CA ALA A 964 48.14 15.14 35.06
C ALA A 964 48.08 14.65 33.60
N GLY A 965 49.23 14.19 33.07
CA GLY A 965 49.43 13.81 31.68
C GLY A 965 50.84 14.16 31.19
N PRO A 966 51.22 13.74 29.98
CA PRO A 966 52.47 14.17 29.34
C PRO A 966 52.44 15.67 29.02
N ALA A 967 53.61 16.32 28.94
CA ALA A 967 53.69 17.69 28.46
C ALA A 967 53.42 17.75 26.93
N GLY A 968 52.58 18.71 26.52
CA GLY A 968 52.17 18.90 25.13
C GLY A 968 52.76 20.17 24.52
N ARG A 969 53.12 20.14 23.23
CA ARG A 969 53.45 21.35 22.46
C ARG A 969 52.18 21.93 21.86
N HIS A 970 51.80 23.13 22.28
CA HIS A 970 50.57 23.80 21.81
C HIS A 970 50.82 25.26 21.40
N THR A 971 50.08 25.72 20.40
CA THR A 971 50.19 27.06 19.83
C THR A 971 49.54 28.11 20.75
N LEU A 972 50.34 29.04 21.29
CA LEU A 972 49.86 30.18 22.06
C LEU A 972 49.02 31.11 21.17
N GLN A 973 47.85 31.53 21.65
CA GLN A 973 46.90 32.31 20.85
C GLN A 973 47.38 33.73 20.57
N GLU A 974 48.13 34.31 21.51
CA GLU A 974 48.52 35.72 21.55
C GLU A 974 49.76 36.02 20.69
N ALA A 975 50.57 34.99 20.45
CA ALA A 975 51.87 35.10 19.78
C ALA A 975 52.02 34.16 18.58
N ALA A 976 51.09 33.22 18.35
CA ALA A 976 51.11 32.22 17.28
C ALA A 976 52.40 31.36 17.23
N VAL A 977 53.00 31.10 18.39
CA VAL A 977 54.21 30.28 18.56
C VAL A 977 53.94 29.07 19.46
N PRO A 978 54.63 27.93 19.28
CA PRO A 978 54.48 26.77 20.14
C PRO A 978 55.17 27.00 21.50
N ALA A 979 54.48 26.60 22.58
CA ALA A 979 55.06 26.49 23.92
C ALA A 979 54.84 25.08 24.48
N LEU A 980 55.65 24.69 25.46
CA LEU A 980 55.53 23.42 26.15
C LEU A 980 54.59 23.59 27.36
N VAL A 981 53.48 22.87 27.37
CA VAL A 981 52.46 22.98 28.42
C VAL A 981 52.44 21.70 29.25
N VAL A 982 52.64 21.84 30.56
CA VAL A 982 52.56 20.74 31.53
C VAL A 982 51.18 20.75 32.20
N PRO A 983 50.32 19.75 32.00
CA PRO A 983 48.98 19.73 32.60
C PRO A 983 49.03 19.39 34.10
N PHE A 984 48.16 20.01 34.90
CA PHE A 984 47.94 19.69 36.32
C PHE A 984 46.45 19.50 36.60
N GLU A 985 46.15 18.58 37.51
CA GLU A 985 44.77 18.27 37.90
C GLU A 985 44.20 19.38 38.79
N PRO A 986 43.06 19.98 38.42
CA PRO A 986 42.34 20.90 39.29
C PRO A 986 41.44 20.10 40.24
N PHE A 987 41.40 20.47 41.51
CA PHE A 987 40.55 19.86 42.54
C PHE A 987 39.66 20.91 43.22
N PHE A 988 38.43 20.50 43.55
CA PHE A 988 37.46 21.38 44.20
C PHE A 988 37.58 21.29 45.72
N HIS A 989 37.49 22.43 46.42
CA HIS A 989 37.50 22.49 47.87
C HIS A 989 36.74 23.72 48.39
N GLY A 990 35.74 23.52 49.24
CA GLY A 990 34.89 24.61 49.76
C GLY A 990 34.03 25.23 48.65
N ASP A 991 34.35 26.46 48.25
CA ASP A 991 33.66 27.22 47.19
C ASP A 991 34.46 27.34 45.87
N ARG A 992 35.67 26.77 45.80
CA ARG A 992 36.68 27.08 44.77
C ARG A 992 37.42 25.88 44.19
N TRP A 993 37.99 26.11 43.02
CA TRP A 993 38.95 25.22 42.39
C TRP A 993 40.38 25.60 42.77
N TYR A 994 41.25 24.59 42.85
CA TYR A 994 42.67 24.74 43.14
C TYR A 994 43.50 23.82 42.26
N ALA A 995 44.75 24.20 41.97
CA ALA A 995 45.73 23.32 41.32
C ALA A 995 47.10 23.45 42.02
N ASP A 996 47.75 22.31 42.23
CA ASP A 996 48.89 22.16 43.16
C ASP A 996 50.19 21.87 42.41
N VAL A 997 50.77 22.90 41.78
CA VAL A 997 51.98 22.82 40.94
C VAL A 997 53.22 22.59 41.80
N ALA A 998 53.79 21.38 41.78
CA ALA A 998 55.03 21.06 42.48
C ALA A 998 56.26 21.32 41.59
N LEU A 999 57.27 21.99 42.17
CA LEU A 999 58.53 22.41 41.56
C LEU A 999 59.74 21.96 42.43
N PRO A 1000 59.84 20.68 42.85
CA PRO A 1000 60.82 20.25 43.86
C PRO A 1000 62.28 20.37 43.37
N GLY A 1001 62.54 20.30 42.06
CA GLY A 1001 63.86 20.57 41.50
C GLY A 1001 64.33 22.01 41.74
N LEU A 1002 63.40 22.96 41.74
CA LEU A 1002 63.69 24.37 42.02
C LEU A 1002 63.93 24.61 43.51
N ALA A 1003 63.07 24.05 44.38
CA ALA A 1003 63.14 24.19 45.83
C ALA A 1003 64.34 23.48 46.49
N SER A 1004 64.95 22.52 45.79
CA SER A 1004 66.18 21.85 46.20
C SER A 1004 67.46 22.48 45.62
N ALA A 1005 67.34 23.35 44.61
CA ALA A 1005 68.47 24.06 43.99
C ALA A 1005 68.71 25.46 44.59
N SER A 1006 67.64 26.23 44.83
CA SER A 1006 67.67 27.60 45.37
C SER A 1006 66.87 27.70 46.66
N TYR A 1007 67.35 28.50 47.61
CA TYR A 1007 66.57 28.88 48.79
C TYR A 1007 65.52 29.93 48.42
N CYS A 1008 64.27 29.75 48.89
CA CYS A 1008 63.12 30.64 48.73
C CYS A 1008 62.94 31.34 47.34
N PRO A 1009 63.16 30.66 46.18
CA PRO A 1009 63.13 31.32 44.88
C PRO A 1009 61.73 31.83 44.56
N PHE A 1010 61.65 33.00 43.91
CA PHE A 1010 60.39 33.53 43.41
C PHE A 1010 60.02 32.87 42.08
N VAL A 1011 58.75 32.52 41.92
CA VAL A 1011 58.19 31.93 40.70
C VAL A 1011 56.95 32.71 40.28
N ARG A 1012 56.89 33.12 39.01
CA ARG A 1012 55.67 33.56 38.34
C ARG A 1012 55.26 32.47 37.37
N LEU A 1013 54.26 31.68 37.77
CA LEU A 1013 53.62 30.73 36.87
C LEU A 1013 52.90 31.48 35.74
N ALA A 1014 53.03 30.97 34.53
CA ALA A 1014 52.14 31.29 33.41
C ALA A 1014 51.20 30.10 33.22
N VAL A 1015 49.89 30.34 33.29
CA VAL A 1015 48.88 29.28 33.31
C VAL A 1015 47.76 29.50 32.31
N ALA A 1016 47.27 28.42 31.73
CA ALA A 1016 46.16 28.40 30.79
C ALA A 1016 45.19 27.25 31.14
N ARG A 1017 43.95 27.30 30.67
CA ARG A 1017 43.11 26.09 30.61
C ARG A 1017 43.56 25.25 29.43
N CYS A 1018 43.77 23.97 29.67
CA CYS A 1018 44.18 23.00 28.67
C CYS A 1018 43.10 21.92 28.54
N GLN A 1019 42.64 21.66 27.32
CA GLN A 1019 41.73 20.57 26.99
C GLN A 1019 42.46 19.64 26.01
N PRO A 1020 43.06 18.53 26.49
CA PRO A 1020 43.83 17.61 25.65
C PRO A 1020 43.01 17.05 24.48
N ASP A 1021 41.74 16.72 24.72
CA ASP A 1021 40.87 16.10 23.73
C ASP A 1021 40.12 17.16 22.91
N SER A 1022 40.89 17.99 22.20
CA SER A 1022 40.42 19.08 21.33
C SER A 1022 40.73 18.83 19.85
N ILE A 1023 40.03 19.51 18.94
CA ILE A 1023 40.49 19.64 17.55
C ILE A 1023 41.81 20.43 17.48
N ALA A 1024 42.51 20.34 16.34
CA ALA A 1024 43.78 21.01 16.10
C ALA A 1024 43.75 22.51 16.49
N ASP A 1025 44.81 22.99 17.14
CA ASP A 1025 44.97 24.34 17.71
C ASP A 1025 43.95 24.78 18.78
N HIS A 1026 42.91 24.01 19.08
CA HIS A 1026 41.86 24.40 20.06
C HIS A 1026 42.17 23.95 21.50
N HIS A 1027 43.35 23.40 21.75
CA HIS A 1027 43.70 22.73 23.01
C HIS A 1027 43.95 23.69 24.19
N LEU A 1028 44.22 24.98 23.94
CA LEU A 1028 44.71 25.92 24.94
C LEU A 1028 43.96 27.26 24.91
N SER A 1029 43.65 27.78 26.11
CA SER A 1029 43.19 29.15 26.30
C SER A 1029 44.32 30.19 26.09
N PRO A 1030 43.99 31.49 26.05
CA PRO A 1030 44.95 32.53 26.40
C PRO A 1030 45.58 32.30 27.78
N VAL A 1031 46.81 32.76 27.93
CA VAL A 1031 47.67 32.60 29.10
C VAL A 1031 47.41 33.71 30.11
N VAL A 1032 47.39 33.34 31.40
CA VAL A 1032 47.27 34.25 32.54
C VAL A 1032 48.51 34.10 33.41
N LEU A 1033 49.10 35.24 33.80
CA LEU A 1033 50.23 35.27 34.72
C LEU A 1033 49.75 35.28 36.17
N CYS A 1034 50.27 34.36 36.98
CA CYS A 1034 50.09 34.34 38.43
C CYS A 1034 50.84 35.50 39.12
N ALA A 1035 50.59 35.67 40.42
CA ALA A 1035 51.44 36.51 41.27
C ALA A 1035 52.83 35.88 41.44
N MET A 1036 53.88 36.71 41.45
CA MET A 1036 55.26 36.30 41.72
C MET A 1036 55.37 35.84 43.19
N THR A 1037 55.49 34.54 43.41
CA THR A 1037 55.32 33.89 44.73
C THR A 1037 56.59 33.15 45.13
N GLN A 1038 57.05 33.26 46.38
CA GLN A 1038 58.18 32.47 46.89
C GLN A 1038 57.81 30.99 46.99
N LEU A 1039 58.70 30.12 46.52
CA LEU A 1039 58.62 28.67 46.68
C LEU A 1039 59.33 28.28 47.98
N LEU A 1040 58.61 27.72 48.95
CA LEU A 1040 59.19 27.38 50.25
C LEU A 1040 60.11 26.14 50.15
N PRO A 1041 61.19 26.09 50.94
CA PRO A 1041 62.12 24.97 50.90
C PRO A 1041 61.62 23.79 51.75
N ASP A 1042 61.97 22.58 51.31
CA ASP A 1042 61.64 21.33 51.98
C ASP A 1042 62.37 21.21 53.33
N ARG A 1043 61.72 20.55 54.30
CA ARG A 1043 62.26 20.36 55.67
C ARG A 1043 62.04 18.94 56.18
N THR A 1044 63.06 18.38 56.82
CA THR A 1044 62.99 17.12 57.56
C THR A 1044 63.25 17.39 59.03
N LEU A 1045 62.21 17.25 59.86
CA LEU A 1045 62.30 17.26 61.32
C LEU A 1045 62.44 15.82 61.80
N THR A 1046 63.43 15.55 62.66
CA THR A 1046 63.59 14.24 63.32
C THR A 1046 63.59 14.45 64.83
N VAL A 1047 62.78 13.64 65.53
CA VAL A 1047 62.56 13.70 66.98
C VAL A 1047 62.66 12.27 67.55
N GLU A 1048 63.61 12.00 68.45
CA GLU A 1048 63.74 10.71 69.14
C GLU A 1048 63.64 10.89 70.66
N GLN A 1049 62.74 10.16 71.32
CA GLN A 1049 62.56 10.27 72.77
C GLN A 1049 63.31 9.16 73.52
N ALA A 1050 64.20 9.58 74.43
CA ALA A 1050 64.94 8.71 75.35
C ALA A 1050 64.64 9.10 76.81
N GLY A 1051 63.62 8.46 77.40
CA GLY A 1051 63.21 8.69 78.79
C GLY A 1051 62.80 10.13 79.07
N SER A 1052 63.55 10.81 79.94
CA SER A 1052 63.36 12.23 80.31
C SER A 1052 64.08 13.22 79.39
N THR A 1053 64.50 12.79 78.20
CA THR A 1053 65.17 13.63 77.19
C THR A 1053 64.64 13.34 75.79
N VAL A 1054 64.78 14.30 74.87
CA VAL A 1054 64.43 14.15 73.46
C VAL A 1054 65.56 14.71 72.60
N GLN A 1055 66.01 13.94 71.60
CA GLN A 1055 66.88 14.41 70.53
C GLN A 1055 66.05 15.10 69.45
N VAL A 1056 66.47 16.28 69.00
CA VAL A 1056 65.78 17.03 67.93
C VAL A 1056 66.78 17.50 66.88
N SER A 1057 66.46 17.35 65.60
CA SER A 1057 67.19 17.95 64.48
C SER A 1057 66.25 18.41 63.37
N LEU A 1058 66.58 19.53 62.73
CA LEU A 1058 65.87 20.08 61.56
C LEU A 1058 66.86 20.26 60.41
N ALA A 1059 66.59 19.58 59.28
CA ALA A 1059 67.43 19.60 58.09
C ALA A 1059 66.67 20.10 56.86
N GLY A 1060 67.39 20.69 55.90
CA GLY A 1060 66.87 21.20 54.63
C GLY A 1060 67.71 22.33 54.04
N LEU A 1061 67.38 22.76 52.82
CA LEU A 1061 68.10 23.86 52.16
C LEU A 1061 67.87 25.20 52.88
N GLY A 1062 68.95 25.86 53.30
CA GLY A 1062 68.96 27.20 53.91
C GLY A 1062 69.68 28.24 53.04
N PRO A 1063 69.68 29.52 53.46
CA PRO A 1063 70.45 30.57 52.80
C PRO A 1063 71.96 30.41 53.11
N ARG A 1064 72.83 30.87 52.21
CA ARG A 1064 74.28 30.95 52.45
C ARG A 1064 74.67 32.34 52.99
N GLY A 1065 74.00 32.73 54.07
CA GLY A 1065 74.19 34.02 54.75
C GLY A 1065 75.42 34.04 55.69
N PRO A 1066 75.68 35.20 56.34
CA PRO A 1066 76.73 35.32 57.37
C PRO A 1066 76.41 34.55 58.67
N GLN A 1067 75.16 34.12 58.84
CA GLN A 1067 74.71 33.18 59.87
C GLN A 1067 73.72 32.18 59.22
N PRO A 1068 73.66 30.93 59.69
CA PRO A 1068 72.59 29.99 59.34
C PRO A 1068 71.28 30.37 60.03
N ASN A 1069 70.14 29.87 59.54
CA ASN A 1069 68.84 30.04 60.19
C ASN A 1069 68.86 29.43 61.61
N ARG A 1070 68.36 30.18 62.59
CA ARG A 1070 68.19 29.73 63.98
C ARG A 1070 67.05 28.72 64.05
N VAL A 1071 67.19 27.70 64.86
CA VAL A 1071 66.14 26.71 65.12
C VAL A 1071 65.86 26.68 66.61
N ASP A 1072 64.66 27.08 67.00
CA ASP A 1072 64.21 27.07 68.39
C ASP A 1072 63.43 25.80 68.65
N VAL A 1073 63.79 25.09 69.73
CA VAL A 1073 63.00 23.98 70.27
C VAL A 1073 62.47 24.42 71.63
N VAL A 1074 61.18 24.78 71.65
CA VAL A 1074 60.44 25.18 72.85
C VAL A 1074 59.71 23.97 73.40
N VAL A 1075 59.96 23.59 74.65
CA VAL A 1075 59.12 22.61 75.34
C VAL A 1075 57.88 23.33 75.90
N GLU A 1076 56.70 22.81 75.59
CA GLU A 1076 55.43 23.36 76.06
C GLU A 1076 54.63 22.34 76.85
N GLN A 1077 53.99 22.79 77.93
CA GLN A 1077 53.07 21.99 78.73
C GLN A 1077 51.62 22.47 78.57
N CYS A 1078 50.68 21.53 78.64
CA CYS A 1078 49.26 21.81 78.82
C CYS A 1078 48.79 21.27 80.18
N GLY A 1079 48.08 22.10 80.94
CA GLY A 1079 47.47 21.72 82.22
C GLY A 1079 46.24 20.81 82.08
N ALA A 1080 45.79 20.52 80.86
CA ALA A 1080 44.73 19.56 80.61
C ALA A 1080 45.23 18.11 80.78
N PRO A 1081 44.42 17.20 81.35
CA PRO A 1081 44.71 15.77 81.28
C PRO A 1081 44.59 15.26 79.84
N ARG A 1082 45.27 14.17 79.51
CA ARG A 1082 45.00 13.42 78.28
C ARG A 1082 43.65 12.69 78.39
N PRO A 1083 42.91 12.51 77.28
CA PRO A 1083 43.24 12.88 75.90
C PRO A 1083 42.91 14.35 75.53
N LEU A 1084 42.36 15.16 76.45
CA LEU A 1084 41.93 16.52 76.13
C LEU A 1084 43.08 17.40 75.64
N ALA A 1085 44.27 17.30 76.24
CA ALA A 1085 45.45 18.02 75.77
C ALA A 1085 45.80 17.74 74.30
N ASP A 1086 45.60 16.51 73.83
CA ASP A 1086 45.98 16.09 72.48
C ASP A 1086 45.07 16.72 71.39
N THR A 1087 43.93 17.31 71.77
CA THR A 1087 43.04 18.10 70.89
C THR A 1087 43.23 19.61 71.00
N VAL A 1088 44.02 20.09 71.97
CA VAL A 1088 44.28 21.52 72.16
C VAL A 1088 45.28 22.02 71.11
N GLN A 1089 44.87 22.94 70.25
CA GLN A 1089 45.77 23.60 69.28
C GLN A 1089 46.27 24.97 69.76
N MET A 1090 45.55 25.62 70.68
CA MET A 1090 45.86 26.98 71.15
C MET A 1090 47.13 27.02 72.00
N SER A 1091 48.00 28.00 71.72
CA SER A 1091 49.28 28.23 72.38
C SER A 1091 49.26 29.62 73.00
N SER A 1092 49.67 29.75 74.27
CA SER A 1092 49.96 31.03 74.89
C SER A 1092 51.45 31.32 74.78
N LEU A 1093 51.81 32.59 74.57
CA LEU A 1093 53.19 33.07 74.60
C LEU A 1093 53.56 33.71 75.94
N GLU A 1094 52.74 33.53 76.98
CA GLU A 1094 53.04 33.98 78.34
C GLU A 1094 53.42 32.78 79.24
N PRO A 1095 54.65 32.74 79.78
CA PRO A 1095 55.09 31.67 80.67
C PRO A 1095 54.51 31.87 82.09
N GLY A 1096 53.33 31.29 82.35
CA GLY A 1096 52.76 31.26 83.70
C GLY A 1096 51.32 30.73 83.77
N PRO A 1097 50.84 30.35 84.98
CA PRO A 1097 49.46 29.91 85.18
C PRO A 1097 48.50 31.11 85.20
N THR A 1098 47.98 31.50 84.03
CA THR A 1098 46.80 32.38 83.94
C THR A 1098 45.55 31.62 84.43
N GLY A 1099 44.75 32.26 85.29
CA GLY A 1099 43.74 31.62 86.14
C GLY A 1099 42.44 31.21 85.45
N ASP A 1100 42.32 31.42 84.14
CA ASP A 1100 41.03 31.46 83.43
C ASP A 1100 40.46 30.09 83.04
N GLY A 1101 41.10 29.00 83.49
CA GLY A 1101 40.64 27.61 83.27
C GLY A 1101 40.74 27.09 81.82
N VAL A 1102 41.08 27.93 80.85
CA VAL A 1102 41.17 27.55 79.44
C VAL A 1102 42.39 26.64 79.20
N PRO A 1103 42.21 25.45 78.59
CA PRO A 1103 43.32 24.56 78.27
C PRO A 1103 44.08 25.11 77.05
N VAL A 1104 45.34 25.52 77.29
CA VAL A 1104 46.28 25.99 76.27
C VAL A 1104 47.67 25.43 76.55
N TRP A 1105 48.48 25.32 75.50
CA TRP A 1105 49.91 25.04 75.60
C TRP A 1105 50.67 26.28 76.06
N ARG A 1106 51.65 26.11 76.96
CA ARG A 1106 52.50 27.20 77.48
C ARG A 1106 53.98 26.78 77.43
N PRO A 1107 54.87 27.62 76.91
CA PRO A 1107 56.32 27.46 77.05
C PRO A 1107 56.73 27.24 78.51
N VAL A 1108 57.60 26.25 78.74
CA VAL A 1108 58.18 25.98 80.05
C VAL A 1108 59.48 26.79 80.17
N ALA A 1109 59.58 27.58 81.24
CA ALA A 1109 60.77 28.37 81.53
C ALA A 1109 62.03 27.48 81.58
N ASP A 1110 63.15 28.02 81.09
CA ASP A 1110 64.46 27.36 80.97
C ASP A 1110 64.48 26.06 80.11
N HIS A 1111 63.38 25.71 79.44
CA HIS A 1111 63.26 24.57 78.52
C HIS A 1111 63.07 25.04 77.06
N VAL A 1112 63.85 26.05 76.68
CA VAL A 1112 63.97 26.58 75.32
C VAL A 1112 65.42 26.38 74.88
N VAL A 1113 65.62 25.62 73.80
CA VAL A 1113 66.96 25.32 73.29
C VAL A 1113 67.10 25.84 71.87
N HIS A 1114 68.13 26.66 71.64
CA HIS A 1114 68.46 27.19 70.33
C HIS A 1114 69.54 26.33 69.66
N THR A 1115 69.37 26.05 68.38
CA THR A 1115 70.36 25.43 67.50
C THR A 1115 70.29 26.09 66.12
N THR A 1116 70.89 25.50 65.09
CA THR A 1116 70.90 26.02 63.72
C THR A 1116 70.45 24.97 62.70
N LEU A 1117 69.92 25.41 61.57
CA LEU A 1117 69.45 24.51 60.51
C LEU A 1117 70.60 23.63 59.98
N ASN A 1118 70.37 22.31 59.89
CA ASN A 1118 71.37 21.28 59.57
C ASN A 1118 72.47 21.05 60.62
N ALA A 1119 72.31 21.55 61.85
CA ALA A 1119 73.16 21.14 62.98
C ALA A 1119 72.97 19.66 63.34
N ALA A 1120 73.90 19.11 64.12
CA ALA A 1120 73.74 17.80 64.75
C ALA A 1120 72.54 17.79 65.72
N PRO A 1121 71.93 16.62 65.99
CA PRO A 1121 70.82 16.52 66.94
C PRO A 1121 71.15 17.09 68.32
N ILE A 1122 70.21 17.83 68.89
CA ILE A 1122 70.34 18.44 70.21
C ILE A 1122 69.49 17.71 71.27
N THR A 1123 70.11 17.43 72.42
CA THR A 1123 69.43 16.88 73.60
C THR A 1123 68.62 17.97 74.30
N VAL A 1124 67.30 17.84 74.31
CA VAL A 1124 66.39 18.70 75.07
C VAL A 1124 65.89 17.94 76.31
N PRO A 1125 66.05 18.47 77.54
CA PRO A 1125 65.50 17.86 78.73
C PRO A 1125 63.97 18.01 78.77
N LEU A 1126 63.27 17.04 79.35
CA LEU A 1126 61.83 17.13 79.60
C LEU A 1126 61.55 17.54 81.06
N PRO A 1127 60.61 18.47 81.29
CA PRO A 1127 60.22 18.89 82.63
C PRO A 1127 59.54 17.76 83.40
N GLY A 1128 59.92 17.56 84.65
CA GLY A 1128 59.32 16.55 85.53
C GLY A 1128 57.89 16.93 85.93
N GLY A 1129 56.92 16.07 85.62
CA GLY A 1129 55.53 16.25 86.03
C GLY A 1129 54.55 15.33 85.30
N GLY A 1130 53.29 15.33 85.72
CA GLY A 1130 52.20 14.57 85.06
C GLY A 1130 51.47 15.33 83.94
N ALA A 1131 51.91 16.55 83.60
CA ALA A 1131 51.29 17.38 82.59
C ALA A 1131 51.52 16.84 81.16
N ALA A 1132 50.57 17.05 80.27
CA ALA A 1132 50.78 16.79 78.86
C ALA A 1132 51.88 17.73 78.33
N THR A 1133 52.81 17.20 77.54
CA THR A 1133 53.99 17.93 77.05
C THR A 1133 54.10 17.77 75.54
N ARG A 1134 54.48 18.84 74.82
CA ARG A 1134 54.81 18.83 73.40
C ARG A 1134 56.07 19.65 73.14
N LEU A 1135 56.70 19.42 72.00
CA LEU A 1135 57.68 20.33 71.44
C LEU A 1135 56.99 21.29 70.47
N ARG A 1136 57.47 22.53 70.40
CA ARG A 1136 57.19 23.49 69.32
C ARG A 1136 58.52 23.89 68.71
N ILE A 1137 58.72 23.51 67.43
CA ILE A 1137 59.95 23.72 66.69
C ILE A 1137 59.72 24.89 65.73
N ARG A 1138 60.58 25.91 65.77
CA ARG A 1138 60.54 27.07 64.86
C ARG A 1138 61.88 27.19 64.13
N GLU A 1139 61.84 27.53 62.85
CA GLU A 1139 63.00 28.02 62.10
C GLU A 1139 62.85 29.52 61.89
N VAL A 1140 63.80 30.29 62.41
CA VAL A 1140 63.87 31.75 62.30
C VAL A 1140 64.98 32.16 61.34
N GLU A 1141 64.61 32.96 60.36
CA GLU A 1141 65.46 33.50 59.31
C GLU A 1141 66.01 34.87 59.76
N LEU A 1142 67.35 34.99 59.88
CA LEU A 1142 68.02 36.14 60.53
C LEU A 1142 68.53 37.16 59.50
N VAL A 1143 67.77 38.23 59.24
CA VAL A 1143 68.13 39.26 58.25
C VAL A 1143 69.20 40.19 58.82
N GLY A 1144 70.02 40.82 57.97
CA GLY A 1144 71.20 41.59 58.37
C GLY A 1144 70.97 42.78 59.33
N ALA A 1145 69.73 43.16 59.62
CA ALA A 1145 69.39 44.15 60.65
C ALA A 1145 69.19 43.53 62.06
N ASP A 1146 68.90 42.23 62.12
CA ASP A 1146 68.66 41.47 63.36
C ASP A 1146 69.99 41.02 64.00
N VAL A 1147 71.08 41.04 63.23
CA VAL A 1147 72.42 40.58 63.63
C VAL A 1147 73.02 41.49 64.71
N GLY A 1148 72.87 41.08 65.97
CA GLY A 1148 73.32 41.84 67.14
C GLY A 1148 72.23 42.65 67.84
N ALA A 1149 70.97 42.54 67.41
CA ALA A 1149 69.83 42.90 68.25
C ALA A 1149 69.76 41.97 69.48
N PRO A 1150 69.20 42.41 70.63
CA PRO A 1150 68.92 41.49 71.73
C PRO A 1150 67.92 40.43 71.27
N GLU A 1151 68.31 39.15 71.35
CA GLU A 1151 67.50 38.05 70.83
C GLU A 1151 66.12 38.00 71.48
N PRO A 1152 65.01 37.99 70.70
CA PRO A 1152 63.69 37.77 71.24
C PRO A 1152 63.62 36.41 71.93
N GLN A 1153 63.22 36.39 73.20
CA GLN A 1153 63.09 35.14 73.95
C GLN A 1153 61.98 34.28 73.31
N ALA A 1154 62.36 33.19 72.64
CA ALA A 1154 61.39 32.25 72.08
C ALA A 1154 60.51 31.68 73.20
N GLY A 1155 59.20 31.58 72.98
CA GLY A 1155 58.22 31.35 74.03
C GLY A 1155 57.78 32.62 74.79
N SER A 1156 58.07 33.82 74.27
CA SER A 1156 57.52 35.11 74.73
C SER A 1156 56.76 35.83 73.61
N PRO A 1157 55.92 36.85 73.89
CA PRO A 1157 55.16 37.54 72.84
C PRO A 1157 56.04 38.27 71.80
N GLY A 1158 57.31 38.53 72.12
CA GLY A 1158 58.27 39.13 71.19
C GLY A 1158 58.63 38.24 70.00
N GLU A 1159 58.43 36.92 70.11
CA GLU A 1159 58.72 35.96 69.02
C GLU A 1159 57.86 36.21 67.76
N LEU A 1160 56.74 36.94 67.90
CA LEU A 1160 55.82 37.25 66.80
C LEU A 1160 56.38 38.27 65.80
N GLY A 1161 57.47 38.97 66.15
CA GLY A 1161 58.21 39.85 65.23
C GLY A 1161 59.21 39.13 64.34
N GLU A 1162 59.48 37.84 64.58
CA GLU A 1162 60.54 37.10 63.91
C GLU A 1162 60.09 36.47 62.58
N ARG A 1163 61.00 36.39 61.59
CA ARG A 1163 60.74 35.77 60.28
C ARG A 1163 60.77 34.24 60.38
N VAL A 1164 59.65 33.65 60.78
CA VAL A 1164 59.48 32.20 60.89
C VAL A 1164 59.23 31.57 59.52
N THR A 1165 60.14 30.69 59.05
CA THR A 1165 60.07 30.03 57.73
C THR A 1165 59.64 28.55 57.79
N PHE A 1166 59.74 27.94 58.98
CA PHE A 1166 59.15 26.65 59.33
C PHE A 1166 58.65 26.70 60.77
N THR A 1167 57.51 26.08 61.05
CA THR A 1167 57.02 25.84 62.41
C THR A 1167 56.26 24.52 62.44
N ASP A 1168 56.44 23.74 63.50
CA ASP A 1168 55.74 22.49 63.73
C ASP A 1168 55.57 22.19 65.24
N THR A 1169 54.62 21.34 65.59
CA THR A 1169 54.41 20.88 66.97
C THR A 1169 54.32 19.36 67.06
N VAL A 1170 55.04 18.78 68.03
CA VAL A 1170 55.17 17.34 68.22
C VAL A 1170 54.75 16.98 69.64
N LEU A 1171 53.61 16.30 69.77
CA LEU A 1171 53.14 15.75 71.05
C LEU A 1171 54.13 14.68 71.57
N LEU A 1172 54.39 14.70 72.87
CA LEU A 1172 55.16 13.68 73.59
C LEU A 1172 54.23 12.96 74.59
N PRO A 1173 54.48 11.69 74.96
CA PRO A 1173 55.51 10.82 74.40
C PRO A 1173 55.22 10.43 72.94
N LEU A 1174 56.23 9.91 72.24
CA LEU A 1174 56.14 9.52 70.83
C LEU A 1174 55.44 8.16 70.58
N ASN A 1175 54.95 7.52 71.65
CA ASN A 1175 54.32 6.19 71.65
C ASN A 1175 52.80 6.32 71.68
#